data_AF-A0A9Q1RL21-F1
#
_entry.id   AF-A0A9Q1RL21-F1
#
_cell.length_a   1.000
_cell.length_b   1.000
_cell.length_c   1.000
_cell.angle_alpha   90.00
_cell.angle_beta   90.00
_cell.angle_gamma   90.00
#
_symmetry.space_group_name_H-M   'P 1'
#
loop_
_entity.id
_entity.type
_entity.pdbx_description
1 polymer ?
#
loop_
_entity_poly.entity_id
_entity_poly.type
_entity_poly.pdbx_seq_one_letter_code
_entity_poly.pdbx_strand_id
1 'polypeptide(L)'
;MQLKQAVALLLVALLVVNTVVAESPYRFFEWNVTYGTISPLGVPQQGILINGQFPGPDIISVTNDNVIVNVFNRLDEPFLLSWNGVQNRRNSFEDGVWGTTCPIPPGKNFTYTLQMKDQIGSFYYFPSLGFHKAAGGFGSIRIFSGPYVPVPLPAYSGDFIVLIGDWYKTNHTNLRAILDRGHKLPFPDGILINGRGPNGASFTVEQGNTYRLRISNVGLENSLNFRIEGHNMTLVEVEGTHTMQETYSSLDVHVGQSYSVLITADKAPKDYYIVVSSRFTSKVLTTTGVLHYSNSNTPVSGPLPSGPTIEVGWSLYQARSIRINLTANGPRPNPQGSYHYGMINTSRTIRLATSAGQVNRQQRYAVNSVSFEPTDTPLKLADYFKIGGFRPGNIPDAPTGGGIHLDTSVLQTDYRTFIEIVFENKERIVQSWHIAGYNFWVVGMDGGRWTPASRNQYNLRDAVSRCTTQVYPRSWTAIYIALDNVGMWNLRSEFWARRYLGQQLYMRVRAENPTGYTSSDLEAMPVLSTASKNVRLSSPYRVGPPRSLSPTLDEFAVDTSAIGLREGASPSHPALDYGLNRVRGRDDERSERQRILPDDANQHPDIPVKSSMNKGIDRNGLGDRLAVKMWQHTEEEEFNWEDMSPTLADQSPFNDLSTSVRHPQSIRMRPGVDSQHTVPLLPENVPQLSQRHLTGEGSGISSATGESKHPLISSLAADGHTWRPPYVPPRMNPTFDSSVQDIRVATGRAPGVPWPPTNVHNTQSLASKPAVLPHNHIRSPFEVKNASNSVVNHSLDSLDMASTQAELSKTAGKPIHCKAAVARKAGEPLVIEEIIVAPPKSREVRLKIICTSLCHIDVTFWKLKICNFTRIKEFPGCFLRILGHEAFGVVESVGEDVRGLEEGDSVVPIFLPDCTECLDYCTSKKSNNCSKFQFKISPWMLRDGTSRFTTVDGETLYHFPSVSSFTEYTVVDIANVKKIDPCVPLNRACLFSCGVSTDELRSRCCPENRNVEPGSTVVIFGLGAIGLAVAEGARISGATRSIGVDINSDKLEIGRQFGVTDFVNSNSYEDKPISQVINETTNGGADYCFECVGLGTLVQEAYACCRKGRGKTIVLGVDKPGAELTFKSFDVLHSGKTLMGSLFGSLKPKSDIPLVKRYLDKELQLDNL
;
A
#
# COMPACT_ATOMS: atom_id res chain seq x y z
N MET A 1 54.15 19.80 9.57
CA MET A 1 53.23 18.70 9.21
C MET A 1 51.83 18.93 9.79
N GLN A 2 51.69 19.05 11.11
CA GLN A 2 50.42 19.21 11.85
C GLN A 2 49.40 20.19 11.24
N LEU A 3 49.81 21.37 10.76
CA LEU A 3 48.87 22.35 10.18
C LEU A 3 48.08 21.78 8.98
N LYS A 4 48.70 20.94 8.14
CA LYS A 4 47.98 20.27 7.03
C LYS A 4 46.99 19.23 7.54
N GLN A 5 47.29 18.54 8.64
CA GLN A 5 46.38 17.57 9.27
C GLN A 5 45.20 18.27 9.96
N ALA A 6 45.44 19.42 10.60
CA ALA A 6 44.38 20.25 11.18
C ALA A 6 43.44 20.81 10.10
N VAL A 7 43.98 21.32 8.99
CA VAL A 7 43.17 21.79 7.84
C VAL A 7 42.42 20.62 7.18
N ALA A 8 43.04 19.45 7.03
CA ALA A 8 42.35 18.26 6.52
C ALA A 8 41.22 17.79 7.45
N LEU A 9 41.43 17.78 8.78
CA LEU A 9 40.37 17.48 9.75
C LEU A 9 39.24 18.52 9.73
N LEU A 10 39.56 19.80 9.54
CA LEU A 10 38.54 20.86 9.41
C LEU A 10 37.75 20.72 8.10
N LEU A 11 38.41 20.38 6.99
CA LEU A 11 37.74 20.10 5.71
C LEU A 11 36.88 18.83 5.76
N VAL A 12 37.36 17.77 6.42
CA VAL A 12 36.55 16.55 6.67
C VAL A 12 35.38 16.86 7.59
N ALA A 13 35.56 17.66 8.64
CA ALA A 13 34.46 18.10 9.49
C ALA A 13 33.43 18.96 8.72
N LEU A 14 33.88 19.84 7.82
CA LEU A 14 33.00 20.62 6.94
C LEU A 14 32.28 19.74 5.90
N LEU A 15 32.93 18.71 5.36
CA LEU A 15 32.30 17.72 4.48
C LEU A 15 31.27 16.84 5.23
N VAL A 16 31.55 16.49 6.50
CA VAL A 16 30.61 15.75 7.35
C VAL A 16 29.45 16.64 7.80
N VAL A 17 29.65 17.94 8.03
CA VAL A 17 28.56 18.90 8.28
C VAL A 17 27.76 19.18 6.99
N ASN A 18 28.40 19.10 5.82
CA ASN A 18 27.76 19.14 4.51
C ASN A 18 27.32 17.75 4.01
N THR A 19 27.06 16.77 4.90
CA THR A 19 26.23 15.61 4.51
C THR A 19 24.83 16.12 4.20
N VAL A 20 24.56 16.35 2.92
CA VAL A 20 23.31 16.90 2.42
C VAL A 20 22.16 16.03 2.93
N VAL A 21 21.16 16.68 3.53
CA VAL A 21 19.86 16.05 3.79
C VAL A 21 19.18 15.85 2.44
N ALA A 22 19.53 14.75 1.76
CA ALA A 22 19.08 14.39 0.41
C ALA A 22 17.62 13.90 0.38
N GLU A 23 16.82 14.32 1.38
CA GLU A 23 15.46 13.89 1.62
C GLU A 23 14.50 15.05 1.28
N SER A 24 13.37 14.72 0.65
CA SER A 24 12.45 15.76 0.16
C SER A 24 11.65 16.42 1.30
N PRO A 25 11.30 17.71 1.20
CA PRO A 25 10.78 18.48 2.33
C PRO A 25 9.47 17.92 2.89
N TYR A 26 9.39 17.78 4.21
CA TYR A 26 8.19 17.32 4.89
C TYR A 26 7.21 18.46 5.21
N ARG A 27 5.92 18.21 4.99
CA ARG A 27 4.79 19.08 5.35
C ARG A 27 3.89 18.36 6.33
N PHE A 28 3.89 18.79 7.60
CA PHE A 28 3.08 18.18 8.65
C PHE A 28 1.75 18.92 8.83
N PHE A 29 0.66 18.17 8.85
CA PHE A 29 -0.69 18.66 9.09
C PHE A 29 -1.37 17.80 10.17
N GLU A 30 -1.90 18.45 11.22
CA GLU A 30 -2.75 17.78 12.22
C GLU A 30 -4.22 18.16 12.00
N TRP A 31 -5.05 17.16 11.69
CA TRP A 31 -6.44 17.35 11.29
C TRP A 31 -7.40 16.67 12.28
N ASN A 32 -8.09 17.50 13.05
CA ASN A 32 -9.13 17.09 13.99
C ASN A 32 -10.49 17.07 13.27
N VAL A 33 -11.02 15.87 13.03
CA VAL A 33 -12.26 15.63 12.27
C VAL A 33 -13.44 15.53 13.23
N THR A 34 -14.38 16.46 13.12
CA THR A 34 -15.50 16.63 14.08
C THR A 34 -16.82 16.82 13.35
N TYR A 35 -17.93 16.45 13.99
CA TYR A 35 -19.23 16.94 13.57
C TYR A 35 -19.48 18.34 14.13
N GLY A 36 -20.03 19.23 13.30
CA GLY A 36 -20.48 20.56 13.70
C GLY A 36 -21.76 20.95 12.96
N THR A 37 -22.31 22.12 13.29
CA THR A 37 -23.49 22.65 12.59
C THR A 37 -23.07 23.55 11.44
N ILE A 38 -23.49 23.20 10.22
CA ILE A 38 -23.30 24.01 9.01
C ILE A 38 -24.66 24.38 8.40
N SER A 39 -24.74 25.51 7.69
CA SER A 39 -25.98 25.97 7.04
C SER A 39 -25.81 26.35 5.56
N PRO A 40 -25.26 25.49 4.66
CA PRO A 40 -24.81 25.93 3.33
C PRO A 40 -25.91 26.48 2.43
N LEU A 41 -27.14 25.98 2.58
CA LEU A 41 -28.36 26.44 1.90
C LEU A 41 -29.39 27.04 2.88
N GLY A 42 -28.91 27.70 3.94
CA GLY A 42 -29.75 28.38 4.95
C GLY A 42 -30.49 27.46 5.93
N VAL A 43 -30.29 26.14 5.84
CA VAL A 43 -30.86 25.15 6.76
C VAL A 43 -29.73 24.58 7.63
N PRO A 44 -29.76 24.76 8.96
CA PRO A 44 -28.82 24.15 9.87
C PRO A 44 -28.89 22.62 9.83
N GLN A 45 -27.75 21.97 9.61
CA GLN A 45 -27.60 20.53 9.67
C GLN A 45 -26.21 20.13 10.17
N GLN A 46 -26.11 18.89 10.62
CA GLN A 46 -24.85 18.26 11.00
C GLN A 46 -23.96 18.06 9.76
N GLY A 47 -22.73 18.57 9.81
CA GLY A 47 -21.72 18.39 8.77
C GLY A 47 -20.35 18.07 9.37
N ILE A 48 -19.44 17.56 8.53
CA ILE A 48 -18.08 17.21 8.93
C ILE A 48 -17.18 18.43 8.76
N LEU A 49 -16.59 18.86 9.88
CA LEU A 49 -15.61 19.92 9.98
C LEU A 49 -14.21 19.32 10.15
N ILE A 50 -13.21 19.92 9.51
CA ILE A 50 -11.80 19.60 9.72
C ILE A 50 -11.14 20.84 10.33
N ASN A 51 -10.57 20.70 11.53
CA ASN A 51 -10.06 21.83 12.34
C ASN A 51 -11.10 22.96 12.51
N GLY A 52 -12.38 22.59 12.63
CA GLY A 52 -13.51 23.53 12.76
C GLY A 52 -13.96 24.20 11.44
N GLN A 53 -13.36 23.85 10.30
CA GLN A 53 -13.62 24.51 9.01
C GLN A 53 -14.52 23.66 8.10
N PHE A 54 -15.40 24.34 7.36
CA PHE A 54 -16.11 23.81 6.19
C PHE A 54 -16.17 24.89 5.08
N PRO A 55 -15.63 24.63 3.87
CA PRO A 55 -14.80 23.49 3.49
C PRO A 55 -13.56 23.31 4.38
N GLY A 56 -12.94 22.14 4.32
CA GLY A 56 -11.72 21.84 5.07
C GLY A 56 -10.50 22.65 4.59
N PRO A 57 -9.42 22.69 5.39
CA PRO A 57 -8.21 23.45 5.08
C PRO A 57 -7.50 22.95 3.80
N ASP A 58 -6.84 23.86 3.10
CA ASP A 58 -6.07 23.57 1.89
C ASP A 58 -4.72 22.90 2.20
N ILE A 59 -4.36 21.86 1.43
CA ILE A 59 -2.98 21.34 1.41
C ILE A 59 -2.20 22.11 0.34
N ILE A 60 -1.31 22.99 0.79
CA ILE A 60 -0.31 23.64 -0.08
C ILE A 60 0.96 22.80 -0.06
N SER A 61 1.42 22.37 -1.24
CA SER A 61 2.58 21.51 -1.42
C SER A 61 3.39 21.95 -2.65
N VAL A 62 4.68 21.65 -2.68
CA VAL A 62 5.50 21.66 -3.90
C VAL A 62 5.63 20.22 -4.43
N THR A 63 5.94 20.06 -5.72
CA THR A 63 6.37 18.78 -6.29
C THR A 63 7.58 18.22 -5.51
N ASN A 64 7.67 16.90 -5.37
CA ASN A 64 8.54 16.17 -4.44
C ASN A 64 8.30 16.33 -2.92
N ASP A 65 7.57 17.32 -2.41
CA ASP A 65 7.28 17.40 -0.96
C ASP A 65 6.60 16.11 -0.44
N ASN A 66 6.97 15.70 0.77
CA ASN A 66 6.35 14.61 1.53
C ASN A 66 5.27 15.19 2.45
N VAL A 67 3.99 14.93 2.16
CA VAL A 67 2.86 15.48 2.91
C VAL A 67 2.36 14.46 3.93
N ILE A 68 2.48 14.81 5.21
CA ILE A 68 2.14 13.98 6.37
C ILE A 68 0.88 14.53 7.04
N VAL A 69 -0.22 13.77 7.02
CA VAL A 69 -1.51 14.23 7.57
C VAL A 69 -1.96 13.30 8.69
N ASN A 70 -1.79 13.74 9.94
CA ASN A 70 -2.26 13.05 11.15
C ASN A 70 -3.76 13.36 11.37
N VAL A 71 -4.62 12.41 11.03
CA VAL A 71 -6.08 12.56 11.02
C VAL A 71 -6.67 11.94 12.29
N PHE A 72 -7.10 12.79 13.23
CA PHE A 72 -7.80 12.39 14.45
C PHE A 72 -9.31 12.30 14.19
N ASN A 73 -9.88 11.11 14.28
CA ASN A 73 -11.32 10.90 14.17
C ASN A 73 -12.02 11.19 15.51
N ARG A 74 -12.82 12.26 15.58
CA ARG A 74 -13.74 12.57 16.69
C ARG A 74 -15.21 12.47 16.29
N LEU A 75 -15.51 11.80 15.17
CA LEU A 75 -16.87 11.34 14.85
C LEU A 75 -17.19 10.10 15.69
N ASP A 76 -18.47 9.77 15.80
CA ASP A 76 -19.00 8.52 16.36
C ASP A 76 -19.02 7.37 15.34
N GLU A 77 -18.71 7.63 14.07
CA GLU A 77 -18.58 6.64 12.99
C GLU A 77 -17.11 6.45 12.51
N PRO A 78 -16.74 5.27 11.97
CA PRO A 78 -15.42 5.04 11.38
C PRO A 78 -15.16 5.89 10.12
N PHE A 79 -13.95 6.43 9.97
CA PHE A 79 -13.64 7.50 9.02
C PHE A 79 -12.42 7.19 8.13
N LEU A 80 -12.42 7.73 6.90
CA LEU A 80 -11.26 7.81 6.00
C LEU A 80 -11.40 9.04 5.09
N LEU A 81 -10.27 9.62 4.70
CA LEU A 81 -10.15 10.62 3.62
C LEU A 81 -9.47 9.98 2.41
N SER A 82 -9.97 10.24 1.20
CA SER A 82 -9.32 9.86 -0.06
C SER A 82 -8.87 11.11 -0.82
N TRP A 83 -7.76 10.99 -1.55
CA TRP A 83 -6.96 12.09 -2.10
C TRP A 83 -7.11 12.11 -3.63
N ASN A 84 -8.16 12.77 -4.12
CA ASN A 84 -8.67 12.57 -5.49
C ASN A 84 -7.69 13.08 -6.56
N GLY A 85 -6.97 12.13 -7.18
CA GLY A 85 -5.97 12.38 -8.21
C GLY A 85 -4.53 12.44 -7.69
N VAL A 86 -4.30 12.27 -6.38
CA VAL A 86 -2.96 11.98 -5.87
C VAL A 86 -2.64 10.52 -6.16
N GLN A 87 -1.45 10.25 -6.70
CA GLN A 87 -1.08 8.94 -7.25
C GLN A 87 -0.44 8.00 -6.22
N ASN A 88 -0.04 8.50 -5.04
CA ASN A 88 0.50 7.72 -3.92
C ASN A 88 1.48 6.62 -4.37
N ARG A 89 2.49 7.00 -5.18
CA ARG A 89 3.34 6.08 -5.95
C ARG A 89 3.86 4.91 -5.09
N ARG A 90 3.52 3.68 -5.50
CA ARG A 90 3.71 2.37 -4.83
C ARG A 90 2.91 2.18 -3.53
N ASN A 91 2.72 3.22 -2.72
CA ASN A 91 2.01 3.14 -1.45
C ASN A 91 0.48 3.28 -1.61
N SER A 92 -0.16 2.21 -2.10
CA SER A 92 -1.63 2.12 -2.20
C SER A 92 -2.37 2.11 -0.85
N PHE A 93 -1.70 1.91 0.29
CA PHE A 93 -2.36 1.98 1.61
C PHE A 93 -2.90 3.38 1.93
N GLU A 94 -2.35 4.42 1.31
CA GLU A 94 -2.68 5.83 1.54
C GLU A 94 -3.92 6.33 0.76
N ASP A 95 -4.42 5.56 -0.22
CA ASP A 95 -5.57 5.95 -1.07
C ASP A 95 -6.85 6.24 -0.26
N GLY A 96 -6.94 5.70 0.96
CA GLY A 96 -7.92 6.14 1.94
C GLY A 96 -9.35 5.73 1.58
N VAL A 97 -9.51 4.53 1.03
CA VAL A 97 -10.81 3.92 0.71
C VAL A 97 -10.89 2.51 1.31
N TRP A 98 -12.10 2.00 1.46
CA TRP A 98 -12.38 0.73 2.14
C TRP A 98 -11.55 -0.47 1.66
N GLY A 99 -11.23 -0.57 0.36
CA GLY A 99 -10.42 -1.67 -0.19
C GLY A 99 -8.90 -1.49 -0.05
N THR A 100 -8.41 -0.37 0.46
CA THR A 100 -6.98 -0.08 0.61
C THR A 100 -6.56 0.18 2.05
N THR A 101 -7.35 0.96 2.79
CA THR A 101 -7.06 1.41 4.16
C THR A 101 -8.15 0.90 5.11
N CYS A 102 -7.79 0.42 6.29
CA CYS A 102 -8.79 0.14 7.33
C CYS A 102 -9.39 1.45 7.86
N PRO A 103 -10.71 1.52 8.12
CA PRO A 103 -11.34 2.70 8.71
C PRO A 103 -10.72 3.13 10.04
N ILE A 104 -10.47 4.44 10.21
CA ILE A 104 -10.02 5.04 11.48
C ILE A 104 -11.17 4.96 12.49
N PRO A 105 -11.05 4.21 13.61
CA PRO A 105 -12.14 4.10 14.57
C PRO A 105 -12.43 5.43 15.29
N PRO A 106 -13.65 5.63 15.83
CA PRO A 106 -13.97 6.74 16.73
C PRO A 106 -12.95 6.89 17.86
N GLY A 107 -12.48 8.12 18.09
CA GLY A 107 -11.49 8.44 19.13
C GLY A 107 -10.07 7.96 18.85
N LYS A 108 -9.77 7.49 17.63
CA LYS A 108 -8.42 7.12 17.16
C LYS A 108 -7.91 8.06 16.08
N ASN A 109 -6.64 7.93 15.73
CA ASN A 109 -6.00 8.64 14.63
C ASN A 109 -5.31 7.68 13.67
N PHE A 110 -4.97 8.19 12.48
CA PHE A 110 -4.10 7.55 11.50
C PHE A 110 -3.31 8.64 10.77
N THR A 111 -2.04 8.38 10.46
CA THR A 111 -1.16 9.33 9.78
C THR A 111 -0.99 8.90 8.32
N TYR A 112 -1.54 9.68 7.41
CA TYR A 112 -1.34 9.48 5.98
C TYR A 112 0.02 10.03 5.53
N THR A 113 0.73 9.27 4.69
CA THR A 113 2.09 9.59 4.20
C THR A 113 2.09 9.74 2.67
N LEU A 114 1.78 10.94 2.19
CA LEU A 114 1.53 11.23 0.77
C LEU A 114 2.79 11.78 0.08
N GLN A 115 3.39 11.00 -0.82
CA GLN A 115 4.52 11.47 -1.64
C GLN A 115 4.02 12.23 -2.88
N MET A 116 4.21 13.55 -2.93
CA MET A 116 3.77 14.36 -4.08
C MET A 116 4.71 14.26 -5.29
N LYS A 117 5.96 13.83 -5.06
CA LYS A 117 6.92 13.28 -6.06
C LYS A 117 6.79 13.86 -7.47
N ASP A 118 6.24 13.10 -8.41
CA ASP A 118 6.08 13.45 -9.82
C ASP A 118 4.70 14.05 -10.16
N GLN A 119 4.13 14.86 -9.26
CA GLN A 119 2.87 15.57 -9.49
C GLN A 119 3.00 17.09 -9.28
N ILE A 120 2.17 17.81 -10.02
CA ILE A 120 1.81 19.23 -9.90
C ILE A 120 0.33 19.35 -10.27
N GLY A 121 -0.31 20.49 -10.00
CA GLY A 121 -1.68 20.79 -10.45
C GLY A 121 -2.69 21.03 -9.33
N SER A 122 -3.96 20.74 -9.63
CA SER A 122 -5.11 21.05 -8.77
C SER A 122 -5.91 19.80 -8.45
N PHE A 123 -5.92 19.41 -7.17
CA PHE A 123 -6.59 18.21 -6.66
C PHE A 123 -7.44 18.56 -5.44
N TYR A 124 -8.15 17.59 -4.88
CA TYR A 124 -8.98 17.78 -3.69
C TYR A 124 -9.07 16.48 -2.88
N TYR A 125 -9.43 16.57 -1.62
CA TYR A 125 -9.67 15.41 -0.75
C TYR A 125 -11.12 15.38 -0.28
N PHE A 126 -11.62 14.21 0.10
CA PHE A 126 -12.98 14.05 0.64
C PHE A 126 -13.19 12.79 1.49
N PRO A 127 -14.23 12.74 2.35
CA PRO A 127 -14.55 11.57 3.17
C PRO A 127 -15.10 10.38 2.36
N SER A 128 -14.42 9.23 2.41
CA SER A 128 -14.68 8.11 1.49
C SER A 128 -15.63 7.01 2.04
N LEU A 129 -15.98 7.05 3.33
CA LEU A 129 -16.83 6.06 4.01
C LEU A 129 -18.22 6.61 4.33
N GLY A 130 -19.11 5.78 4.92
CA GLY A 130 -20.33 6.20 5.65
C GLY A 130 -21.36 7.06 4.92
N PHE A 131 -21.23 7.24 3.60
CA PHE A 131 -21.84 8.34 2.84
C PHE A 131 -21.39 9.76 3.27
N HIS A 132 -20.29 9.87 4.01
CA HIS A 132 -19.72 11.08 4.61
C HIS A 132 -19.38 12.21 3.62
N LYS A 133 -19.09 11.92 2.33
CA LYS A 133 -18.93 12.96 1.27
C LYS A 133 -20.14 13.92 1.23
N ALA A 134 -21.34 13.44 1.56
CA ALA A 134 -22.56 14.24 1.62
C ALA A 134 -22.72 15.11 2.88
N ALA A 135 -21.84 14.95 3.88
CA ALA A 135 -21.76 15.78 5.08
C ALA A 135 -20.73 16.92 4.96
N GLY A 136 -20.01 17.01 3.83
CA GLY A 136 -18.86 17.92 3.69
C GLY A 136 -17.54 17.22 3.94
N GLY A 137 -16.69 17.79 4.81
CA GLY A 137 -15.34 17.28 5.09
C GLY A 137 -14.38 17.27 3.90
N PHE A 138 -14.72 17.92 2.79
CA PHE A 138 -13.86 18.06 1.61
C PHE A 138 -13.05 19.36 1.65
N GLY A 139 -11.90 19.37 0.97
CA GLY A 139 -11.04 20.54 0.82
C GLY A 139 -10.05 20.36 -0.33
N SER A 140 -9.27 21.38 -0.65
CA SER A 140 -8.36 21.38 -1.81
C SER A 140 -6.95 20.87 -1.50
N ILE A 141 -6.24 20.49 -2.57
CA ILE A 141 -4.81 20.19 -2.58
C ILE A 141 -4.21 20.94 -3.78
N ARG A 142 -3.26 21.84 -3.53
CA ARG A 142 -2.53 22.58 -4.56
C ARG A 142 -1.07 22.17 -4.56
N ILE A 143 -0.65 21.49 -5.62
CA ILE A 143 0.74 21.07 -5.81
C ILE A 143 1.39 22.00 -6.84
N PHE A 144 2.37 22.79 -6.38
CA PHE A 144 3.09 23.75 -7.20
C PHE A 144 4.37 23.14 -7.80
N SER A 145 4.82 23.67 -8.93
CA SER A 145 6.12 23.32 -9.52
C SER A 145 7.28 23.76 -8.63
N GLY A 146 8.38 23.01 -8.66
CA GLY A 146 9.63 23.45 -8.04
C GLY A 146 10.17 24.72 -8.71
N PRO A 147 10.92 25.58 -7.98
CA PRO A 147 11.34 26.90 -8.47
C PRO A 147 12.24 26.85 -9.72
N TYR A 148 12.90 25.73 -9.98
CA TYR A 148 13.78 25.50 -11.13
C TYR A 148 13.08 24.89 -12.35
N VAL A 149 11.78 24.57 -12.27
CA VAL A 149 11.01 23.99 -13.39
C VAL A 149 10.08 25.08 -13.98
N PRO A 150 10.45 25.72 -15.10
CA PRO A 150 9.62 26.78 -15.68
C PRO A 150 8.34 26.17 -16.26
N VAL A 151 7.20 26.62 -15.72
CA VAL A 151 5.86 26.25 -16.18
C VAL A 151 5.38 27.27 -17.21
N PRO A 152 4.79 26.86 -18.36
CA PRO A 152 4.36 27.77 -19.43
C PRO A 152 3.01 28.45 -19.12
N LEU A 153 2.96 29.16 -18.00
CA LEU A 153 1.86 30.05 -17.62
C LEU A 153 2.35 31.50 -17.71
N PRO A 154 1.55 32.46 -18.24
CA PRO A 154 1.84 33.87 -18.05
C PRO A 154 1.73 34.22 -16.55
N ALA A 155 2.36 35.32 -16.14
CA ALA A 155 2.29 35.78 -14.76
C ALA A 155 0.84 36.11 -14.33
N TYR A 156 0.51 35.80 -13.07
CA TYR A 156 -0.79 36.04 -12.46
C TYR A 156 -0.62 36.59 -11.04
N SER A 157 -1.49 37.52 -10.64
CA SER A 157 -1.46 38.23 -9.36
C SER A 157 -2.12 37.47 -8.19
N GLY A 158 -2.75 36.32 -8.45
CA GLY A 158 -3.36 35.48 -7.40
C GLY A 158 -3.85 34.12 -7.89
N ASP A 159 -3.98 33.19 -6.93
CA ASP A 159 -4.37 31.78 -7.13
C ASP A 159 -5.53 31.43 -6.17
N PHE A 160 -6.73 31.27 -6.73
CA PHE A 160 -7.97 31.03 -5.99
C PHE A 160 -8.46 29.58 -6.12
N ILE A 161 -8.96 29.04 -5.02
CA ILE A 161 -9.65 27.74 -4.96
C ILE A 161 -11.15 27.94 -5.17
N VAL A 162 -11.77 27.11 -6.01
CA VAL A 162 -13.19 27.19 -6.38
C VAL A 162 -13.81 25.79 -6.33
N LEU A 163 -14.10 25.31 -5.12
CA LEU A 163 -14.78 24.04 -4.90
C LEU A 163 -16.28 24.22 -5.20
N ILE A 164 -16.77 23.54 -6.24
CA ILE A 164 -18.18 23.55 -6.64
C ILE A 164 -18.80 22.18 -6.41
N GLY A 165 -20.09 22.12 -6.09
CA GLY A 165 -20.76 20.84 -5.86
C GLY A 165 -22.25 21.00 -5.62
N ASP A 166 -23.02 19.96 -5.94
CA ASP A 166 -24.41 19.85 -5.53
C ASP A 166 -24.54 19.50 -4.04
N TRP A 167 -25.65 19.90 -3.42
CA TRP A 167 -25.84 19.80 -1.98
C TRP A 167 -27.29 19.48 -1.59
N TYR A 168 -27.44 18.77 -0.48
CA TYR A 168 -28.72 18.35 0.09
C TYR A 168 -28.99 19.07 1.43
N LYS A 169 -30.24 19.44 1.68
CA LYS A 169 -30.71 19.92 3.00
C LYS A 169 -30.98 18.77 3.97
N THR A 170 -30.98 17.54 3.47
CA THR A 170 -31.16 16.31 4.26
C THR A 170 -29.80 15.78 4.71
N ASN A 171 -29.63 15.60 6.03
CA ASN A 171 -28.41 15.06 6.65
C ASN A 171 -27.98 13.72 6.01
N HIS A 172 -26.67 13.52 5.83
CA HIS A 172 -26.07 12.35 5.19
C HIS A 172 -26.51 11.00 5.76
N THR A 173 -26.76 10.90 7.07
CA THR A 173 -27.28 9.69 7.72
C THR A 173 -28.69 9.33 7.23
N ASN A 174 -29.54 10.33 6.97
CA ASN A 174 -30.87 10.13 6.39
C ASN A 174 -30.80 9.80 4.89
N LEU A 175 -29.86 10.40 4.13
CA LEU A 175 -29.60 10.04 2.74
C LEU A 175 -29.13 8.58 2.61
N ARG A 176 -28.18 8.17 3.46
CA ARG A 176 -27.72 6.78 3.59
C ARG A 176 -28.90 5.85 3.86
N ALA A 177 -29.72 6.15 4.87
CA ALA A 177 -30.87 5.33 5.21
C ALA A 177 -31.95 5.25 4.10
N ILE A 178 -32.03 6.21 3.17
CA ILE A 178 -32.88 6.11 1.96
C ILE A 178 -32.32 5.06 0.99
N LEU A 179 -31.00 5.05 0.76
CA LEU A 179 -30.31 4.07 -0.08
C LEU A 179 -30.37 2.65 0.52
N ASP A 180 -30.20 2.53 1.84
CA ASP A 180 -30.24 1.25 2.56
C ASP A 180 -31.62 0.58 2.47
N ARG A 181 -32.69 1.38 2.54
CA ARG A 181 -34.08 0.93 2.28
C ARG A 181 -34.36 0.61 0.80
N GLY A 182 -33.37 0.72 -0.09
CA GLY A 182 -33.48 0.39 -1.50
C GLY A 182 -34.14 1.47 -2.36
N HIS A 183 -34.38 2.66 -1.82
CA HIS A 183 -34.93 3.80 -2.56
C HIS A 183 -33.81 4.62 -3.23
N LYS A 184 -34.18 5.38 -4.26
CA LYS A 184 -33.30 6.40 -4.85
C LYS A 184 -33.35 7.67 -4.00
N LEU A 185 -32.26 8.44 -4.00
CA LEU A 185 -32.25 9.77 -3.38
C LEU A 185 -33.25 10.71 -4.09
N PRO A 186 -33.76 11.74 -3.40
CA PRO A 186 -34.37 12.88 -4.06
C PRO A 186 -33.33 13.59 -4.95
N PHE A 187 -33.78 14.51 -5.80
CA PHE A 187 -32.88 15.41 -6.52
C PHE A 187 -32.25 16.44 -5.55
N PRO A 188 -30.98 16.87 -5.72
CA PRO A 188 -30.34 17.83 -4.82
C PRO A 188 -31.09 19.17 -4.67
N ASP A 189 -30.92 19.79 -3.51
CA ASP A 189 -31.61 21.02 -3.11
C ASP A 189 -30.98 22.28 -3.75
N GLY A 190 -29.68 22.25 -4.04
CA GLY A 190 -28.94 23.40 -4.59
C GLY A 190 -27.50 23.06 -4.98
N ILE A 191 -26.74 24.10 -5.31
CA ILE A 191 -25.30 24.04 -5.64
C ILE A 191 -24.57 25.02 -4.71
N LEU A 192 -23.35 24.66 -4.31
CA LEU A 192 -22.45 25.48 -3.50
C LEU A 192 -21.24 25.96 -4.31
N ILE A 193 -20.67 27.09 -3.89
CA ILE A 193 -19.32 27.56 -4.25
C ILE A 193 -18.56 27.76 -2.94
N ASN A 194 -17.42 27.10 -2.77
CA ASN A 194 -16.62 27.09 -1.53
C ASN A 194 -17.47 26.86 -0.26
N GLY A 195 -18.36 25.87 -0.31
CA GLY A 195 -19.26 25.51 0.80
C GLY A 195 -20.41 26.47 1.07
N ARG A 196 -20.61 27.51 0.23
CA ARG A 196 -21.64 28.54 0.42
C ARG A 196 -22.68 28.53 -0.69
N GLY A 197 -23.93 28.84 -0.33
CA GLY A 197 -25.04 29.02 -1.27
C GLY A 197 -24.98 30.35 -2.05
N PRO A 198 -26.08 30.70 -2.75
CA PRO A 198 -26.11 31.84 -3.67
C PRO A 198 -25.65 33.17 -3.05
N ASN A 199 -24.81 33.89 -3.80
CA ASN A 199 -24.12 35.13 -3.42
C ASN A 199 -23.19 35.03 -2.18
N GLY A 200 -22.99 33.85 -1.61
CA GLY A 200 -22.19 33.68 -0.39
C GLY A 200 -20.67 33.67 -0.61
N ALA A 201 -20.21 33.28 -1.80
CA ALA A 201 -18.80 33.28 -2.18
C ALA A 201 -18.42 34.59 -2.91
N SER A 202 -17.28 35.18 -2.55
CA SER A 202 -16.72 36.36 -3.22
C SER A 202 -15.21 36.20 -3.40
N PHE A 203 -14.69 36.71 -4.51
CA PHE A 203 -13.28 36.66 -4.90
C PHE A 203 -12.84 38.06 -5.31
N THR A 204 -11.90 38.66 -4.57
CA THR A 204 -11.45 40.04 -4.81
C THR A 204 -10.34 40.08 -5.86
N VAL A 205 -10.49 40.94 -6.87
CA VAL A 205 -9.51 41.14 -7.95
C VAL A 205 -9.20 42.63 -8.15
N GLU A 206 -8.00 42.91 -8.62
CA GLU A 206 -7.55 44.25 -9.04
C GLU A 206 -7.76 44.39 -10.55
N GLN A 207 -8.29 45.54 -10.98
CA GLN A 207 -8.56 45.81 -12.39
C GLN A 207 -7.26 45.75 -13.22
N GLY A 208 -7.31 45.07 -14.37
CA GLY A 208 -6.17 44.86 -15.26
C GLY A 208 -5.29 43.64 -14.93
N ASN A 209 -5.38 43.08 -13.71
CA ASN A 209 -4.58 41.93 -13.30
C ASN A 209 -5.18 40.59 -13.76
N THR A 210 -4.33 39.56 -13.89
CA THR A 210 -4.71 38.18 -14.26
C THR A 210 -4.64 37.26 -13.05
N TYR A 211 -5.61 36.34 -12.91
CA TYR A 211 -5.77 35.45 -11.76
C TYR A 211 -5.99 34.01 -12.21
N ARG A 212 -5.46 33.04 -11.46
CA ARG A 212 -5.73 31.60 -11.64
C ARG A 212 -6.89 31.17 -10.75
N LEU A 213 -7.90 30.52 -11.33
CA LEU A 213 -9.02 29.90 -10.61
C LEU A 213 -8.94 28.38 -10.77
N ARG A 214 -8.82 27.66 -9.66
CA ARG A 214 -8.75 26.20 -9.57
C ARG A 214 -10.12 25.63 -9.21
N ILE A 215 -10.85 25.17 -10.22
CA ILE A 215 -12.24 24.74 -10.16
C ILE A 215 -12.29 23.22 -10.01
N SER A 216 -12.81 22.72 -8.90
CA SER A 216 -12.96 21.28 -8.63
C SER A 216 -14.42 20.96 -8.31
N ASN A 217 -15.01 19.98 -9.02
CA ASN A 217 -16.37 19.53 -8.73
C ASN A 217 -16.35 18.41 -7.68
N VAL A 218 -16.52 18.82 -6.42
CA VAL A 218 -16.47 17.96 -5.22
C VAL A 218 -17.81 17.32 -4.86
N GLY A 219 -18.82 17.45 -5.74
CA GLY A 219 -20.20 17.00 -5.52
C GLY A 219 -20.42 15.49 -5.44
N LEU A 220 -21.70 15.13 -5.48
CA LEU A 220 -22.23 13.78 -5.29
C LEU A 220 -22.82 13.17 -6.56
N GLU A 221 -23.32 13.97 -7.51
CA GLU A 221 -23.96 13.48 -8.74
C GLU A 221 -23.72 14.40 -9.95
N ASN A 222 -23.96 15.70 -9.79
CA ASN A 222 -24.19 16.57 -10.94
C ASN A 222 -22.94 17.03 -11.68
N SER A 223 -23.05 17.04 -13.02
CA SER A 223 -22.17 17.84 -13.87
C SER A 223 -22.58 19.31 -13.77
N LEU A 224 -21.61 20.22 -13.64
CA LEU A 224 -21.85 21.64 -13.39
C LEU A 224 -21.19 22.49 -14.47
N ASN A 225 -21.89 23.52 -14.95
CA ASN A 225 -21.32 24.53 -15.84
C ASN A 225 -20.91 25.76 -15.03
N PHE A 226 -19.63 26.09 -15.06
CA PHE A 226 -19.03 27.27 -14.44
C PHE A 226 -18.84 28.38 -15.48
N ARG A 227 -19.13 29.64 -15.13
CA ARG A 227 -18.90 30.83 -15.98
C ARG A 227 -18.87 32.11 -15.16
N ILE A 228 -18.35 33.19 -15.76
CA ILE A 228 -18.26 34.51 -15.13
C ILE A 228 -18.86 35.55 -16.08
N GLU A 229 -19.67 36.46 -15.56
CA GLU A 229 -20.32 37.56 -16.31
C GLU A 229 -19.28 38.40 -17.05
N GLY A 230 -19.34 38.40 -18.38
CA GLY A 230 -18.46 39.19 -19.25
C GLY A 230 -17.01 38.71 -19.37
N HIS A 231 -16.55 37.77 -18.55
CA HIS A 231 -15.15 37.34 -18.49
C HIS A 231 -14.95 35.99 -19.21
N ASN A 232 -13.98 35.95 -20.12
CA ASN A 232 -13.50 34.71 -20.73
C ASN A 232 -12.50 34.01 -19.80
N MET A 233 -12.39 32.69 -19.95
CA MET A 233 -11.56 31.81 -19.13
C MET A 233 -10.61 31.02 -20.02
N THR A 234 -9.31 31.27 -19.93
CA THR A 234 -8.29 30.50 -20.65
C THR A 234 -7.97 29.23 -19.87
N LEU A 235 -8.24 28.06 -20.42
CA LEU A 235 -7.94 26.78 -19.78
C LEU A 235 -6.44 26.48 -19.86
N VAL A 236 -5.81 26.17 -18.72
CA VAL A 236 -4.36 25.98 -18.63
C VAL A 236 -3.89 24.69 -17.95
N GLU A 237 -4.70 24.06 -17.09
CA GLU A 237 -4.36 22.78 -16.45
C GLU A 237 -5.61 21.94 -16.15
N VAL A 238 -5.47 20.61 -16.26
CA VAL A 238 -6.51 19.60 -15.98
C VAL A 238 -5.88 18.45 -15.21
N GLU A 239 -6.26 18.27 -13.93
CA GLU A 239 -5.83 17.16 -13.07
C GLU A 239 -4.30 16.88 -13.14
N GLY A 240 -3.49 17.95 -13.16
CA GLY A 240 -2.02 17.93 -13.22
C GLY A 240 -1.39 18.00 -14.62
N THR A 241 -2.19 18.06 -15.68
CA THR A 241 -1.71 18.15 -17.07
C THR A 241 -1.89 19.55 -17.62
N HIS A 242 -0.82 20.18 -18.13
CA HIS A 242 -0.92 21.47 -18.82
C HIS A 242 -1.57 21.31 -20.20
N THR A 243 -2.54 22.17 -20.51
CA THR A 243 -3.30 22.11 -21.76
C THR A 243 -2.74 23.04 -22.84
N MET A 244 -3.05 22.73 -24.09
CA MET A 244 -3.13 23.75 -25.13
C MET A 244 -4.12 24.83 -24.65
N GLN A 245 -3.72 26.09 -24.70
CA GLN A 245 -4.46 27.18 -24.05
C GLN A 245 -5.66 27.62 -24.89
N GLU A 246 -6.80 26.97 -24.67
CA GLU A 246 -8.08 27.27 -25.30
C GLU A 246 -8.92 28.21 -24.42
N THR A 247 -9.70 29.10 -25.03
CA THR A 247 -10.47 30.15 -24.33
C THR A 247 -11.96 29.84 -24.35
N TYR A 248 -12.59 29.76 -23.17
CA TYR A 248 -14.00 29.40 -23.00
C TYR A 248 -14.78 30.51 -22.27
N SER A 249 -16.02 30.75 -22.70
CA SER A 249 -16.98 31.63 -22.00
C SER A 249 -17.77 30.90 -20.90
N SER A 250 -17.82 29.56 -20.95
CA SER A 250 -18.30 28.70 -19.88
C SER A 250 -17.61 27.33 -19.96
N LEU A 251 -17.51 26.61 -18.84
CA LEU A 251 -16.83 25.34 -18.73
C LEU A 251 -17.73 24.32 -18.02
N ASP A 252 -18.08 23.22 -18.69
CA ASP A 252 -18.67 22.04 -18.07
C ASP A 252 -17.58 21.26 -17.31
N VAL A 253 -17.81 21.07 -16.01
CA VAL A 253 -16.97 20.31 -15.07
C VAL A 253 -17.80 19.17 -14.50
N HIS A 254 -17.45 17.93 -14.85
CA HIS A 254 -18.16 16.74 -14.38
C HIS A 254 -17.73 16.37 -12.95
N VAL A 255 -18.59 15.67 -12.20
CA VAL A 255 -18.32 15.32 -10.80
C VAL A 255 -17.00 14.55 -10.66
N GLY A 256 -16.16 15.00 -9.73
CA GLY A 256 -14.81 14.49 -9.49
C GLY A 256 -13.67 15.16 -10.26
N GLN A 257 -13.95 16.00 -11.26
CA GLN A 257 -12.93 16.64 -12.10
C GLN A 257 -12.39 17.95 -11.51
N SER A 258 -11.11 18.23 -11.77
CA SER A 258 -10.44 19.51 -11.48
C SER A 258 -9.89 20.19 -12.73
N TYR A 259 -9.96 21.53 -12.76
CA TYR A 259 -9.53 22.39 -13.86
C TYR A 259 -8.86 23.66 -13.30
N SER A 260 -7.81 24.19 -13.95
CA SER A 260 -7.36 25.57 -13.75
C SER A 260 -7.66 26.42 -14.97
N VAL A 261 -8.28 27.57 -14.75
CA VAL A 261 -8.41 28.63 -15.75
C VAL A 261 -7.69 29.90 -15.32
N LEU A 262 -7.25 30.70 -16.30
CA LEU A 262 -6.84 32.08 -16.09
C LEU A 262 -7.98 33.02 -16.49
N ILE A 263 -8.19 34.06 -15.71
CA ILE A 263 -9.11 35.18 -16.01
C ILE A 263 -8.37 36.50 -15.81
N THR A 264 -8.60 37.46 -16.70
CA THR A 264 -8.07 38.83 -16.56
C THR A 264 -9.21 39.76 -16.17
N ALA A 265 -8.99 40.61 -15.15
CA ALA A 265 -9.97 41.57 -14.67
C ALA A 265 -10.01 42.83 -15.58
N ASP A 266 -10.23 42.65 -16.88
CA ASP A 266 -10.11 43.67 -17.93
C ASP A 266 -11.38 44.55 -18.11
N LYS A 267 -12.44 44.28 -17.36
CA LYS A 267 -13.73 45.01 -17.46
C LYS A 267 -13.78 46.30 -16.62
N ALA A 268 -14.91 46.99 -16.68
CA ALA A 268 -15.18 48.20 -15.89
C ALA A 268 -15.19 47.90 -14.38
N PRO A 269 -14.98 48.89 -13.49
CA PRO A 269 -14.93 48.68 -12.04
C PRO A 269 -16.34 48.44 -11.43
N LYS A 270 -16.92 47.29 -11.75
CA LYS A 270 -18.21 46.74 -11.28
C LYS A 270 -17.94 45.37 -10.66
N ASP A 271 -18.79 44.92 -9.74
CA ASP A 271 -18.84 43.52 -9.36
C ASP A 271 -19.55 42.67 -10.44
N TYR A 272 -19.03 41.47 -10.70
CA TYR A 272 -19.52 40.56 -11.74
C TYR A 272 -20.00 39.23 -11.16
N TYR A 273 -21.09 38.69 -11.69
CA TYR A 273 -21.58 37.37 -11.28
C TYR A 273 -20.65 36.24 -11.71
N ILE A 274 -20.18 35.44 -10.76
CA ILE A 274 -19.77 34.06 -11.01
C ILE A 274 -21.05 33.21 -10.96
N VAL A 275 -21.28 32.33 -11.94
CA VAL A 275 -22.48 31.50 -12.01
C VAL A 275 -22.12 30.04 -12.20
N VAL A 276 -22.75 29.17 -11.41
CA VAL A 276 -22.61 27.72 -11.49
C VAL A 276 -23.98 27.08 -11.58
N SER A 277 -24.23 26.28 -12.62
CA SER A 277 -25.55 25.67 -12.87
C SER A 277 -25.47 24.21 -13.30
N SER A 278 -26.43 23.38 -12.89
CA SER A 278 -26.44 21.94 -13.20
C SER A 278 -26.70 21.67 -14.68
N ARG A 279 -26.12 20.57 -15.17
CA ARG A 279 -26.15 20.14 -16.57
C ARG A 279 -26.77 18.75 -16.67
N PHE A 280 -27.40 18.44 -17.81
CA PHE A 280 -28.03 17.14 -18.10
C PHE A 280 -29.07 16.68 -17.06
N THR A 281 -29.75 17.63 -16.43
CA THR A 281 -30.70 17.44 -15.33
C THR A 281 -32.12 17.83 -15.70
N SER A 282 -33.12 17.23 -15.07
CA SER A 282 -34.54 17.54 -15.29
C SER A 282 -34.96 18.91 -14.72
N LYS A 283 -34.23 19.40 -13.71
CA LYS A 283 -34.34 20.73 -13.13
C LYS A 283 -32.96 21.35 -13.11
N VAL A 284 -32.78 22.51 -13.73
CA VAL A 284 -31.55 23.29 -13.60
C VAL A 284 -31.52 23.91 -12.20
N LEU A 285 -30.54 23.51 -11.40
CA LEU A 285 -30.13 24.24 -10.20
C LEU A 285 -29.13 25.31 -10.64
N THR A 286 -29.18 26.48 -10.00
CA THR A 286 -28.21 27.57 -10.23
C THR A 286 -27.81 28.16 -8.89
N THR A 287 -26.53 28.46 -8.74
CA THR A 287 -25.97 29.25 -7.63
C THR A 287 -25.04 30.32 -8.18
N THR A 288 -24.72 31.30 -7.35
CA THR A 288 -23.97 32.49 -7.73
C THR A 288 -22.88 32.80 -6.71
N GLY A 289 -21.80 33.41 -7.18
CA GLY A 289 -20.79 34.09 -6.38
C GLY A 289 -20.46 35.44 -7.00
N VAL A 290 -19.56 36.19 -6.38
CA VAL A 290 -19.14 37.52 -6.82
C VAL A 290 -17.66 37.50 -7.20
N LEU A 291 -17.35 38.02 -8.38
CA LEU A 291 -16.01 38.50 -8.71
C LEU A 291 -15.99 40.00 -8.36
N HIS A 292 -15.43 40.32 -7.20
CA HIS A 292 -15.44 41.67 -6.64
C HIS A 292 -14.24 42.46 -7.15
N TYR A 293 -14.48 43.56 -7.83
CA TYR A 293 -13.41 44.46 -8.24
C TYR A 293 -13.05 45.37 -7.07
N SER A 294 -11.79 45.34 -6.63
CA SER A 294 -11.29 46.10 -5.46
C SER A 294 -11.45 47.62 -5.54
N ASN A 295 -11.67 48.17 -6.73
CA ASN A 295 -11.99 49.58 -6.97
C ASN A 295 -13.49 49.83 -7.29
N SER A 296 -14.36 48.84 -7.10
CA SER A 296 -15.79 48.95 -7.35
C SER A 296 -16.59 49.40 -6.13
N ASN A 297 -17.57 50.26 -6.40
CA ASN A 297 -18.67 50.59 -5.49
C ASN A 297 -20.04 50.12 -6.04
N THR A 298 -20.05 49.29 -7.09
CA THR A 298 -21.28 48.87 -7.80
C THR A 298 -21.49 47.36 -7.71
N PRO A 299 -22.49 46.89 -6.96
CA PRO A 299 -22.73 45.46 -6.77
C PRO A 299 -23.24 44.77 -8.05
N VAL A 300 -23.17 43.43 -8.03
CA VAL A 300 -23.70 42.55 -9.08
C VAL A 300 -25.15 42.91 -9.41
N SER A 301 -25.44 43.05 -10.70
CA SER A 301 -26.69 43.64 -11.19
C SER A 301 -26.91 43.31 -12.67
N GLY A 302 -28.18 43.12 -13.06
CA GLY A 302 -28.58 42.61 -14.38
C GLY A 302 -28.97 41.12 -14.37
N PRO A 303 -29.35 40.55 -15.53
CA PRO A 303 -29.65 39.13 -15.66
C PRO A 303 -28.38 38.29 -15.55
N LEU A 304 -28.50 37.06 -15.01
CA LEU A 304 -27.37 36.12 -14.99
C LEU A 304 -26.97 35.70 -16.41
N PRO A 305 -25.67 35.53 -16.71
CA PRO A 305 -25.24 34.96 -17.98
C PRO A 305 -25.88 33.59 -18.25
N SER A 306 -26.45 33.41 -19.44
CA SER A 306 -27.03 32.15 -19.89
C SER A 306 -26.00 31.01 -19.87
N GLY A 307 -26.43 29.82 -19.46
CA GLY A 307 -25.64 28.60 -19.63
C GLY A 307 -25.85 27.99 -21.03
N PRO A 308 -24.96 27.09 -21.48
CA PRO A 308 -25.14 26.35 -22.73
C PRO A 308 -26.38 25.45 -22.70
N THR A 309 -26.93 25.13 -23.89
CA THR A 309 -28.07 24.21 -24.07
C THR A 309 -27.79 22.85 -23.44
N ILE A 310 -28.80 22.16 -22.89
CA ILE A 310 -28.67 20.84 -22.23
C ILE A 310 -28.24 19.69 -23.17
N GLU A 311 -27.87 20.03 -24.40
CA GLU A 311 -27.46 19.11 -25.45
C GLU A 311 -26.05 18.56 -25.16
N VAL A 312 -25.89 17.26 -25.35
CA VAL A 312 -24.62 16.55 -25.16
C VAL A 312 -23.53 17.05 -26.11
N GLY A 313 -23.91 17.45 -27.34
CA GLY A 313 -22.96 17.84 -28.40
C GLY A 313 -21.98 18.92 -27.97
N TRP A 314 -22.46 20.02 -27.38
CA TRP A 314 -21.59 21.12 -26.92
C TRP A 314 -20.54 20.65 -25.90
N SER A 315 -20.95 19.84 -24.93
CA SER A 315 -20.09 19.29 -23.89
C SER A 315 -19.09 18.25 -24.43
N LEU A 316 -19.53 17.44 -25.40
CA LEU A 316 -18.68 16.49 -26.12
C LEU A 316 -17.61 17.23 -26.96
N TYR A 317 -17.96 18.33 -27.62
CA TYR A 317 -16.98 19.18 -28.32
C TYR A 317 -16.01 19.85 -27.34
N GLN A 318 -16.47 20.39 -26.21
CA GLN A 318 -15.60 20.89 -25.15
C GLN A 318 -14.60 19.80 -24.71
N ALA A 319 -15.10 18.61 -24.36
CA ALA A 319 -14.27 17.49 -23.92
C ALA A 319 -13.23 17.04 -24.96
N ARG A 320 -13.57 17.08 -26.25
CA ARG A 320 -12.66 16.74 -27.37
C ARG A 320 -11.69 17.88 -27.74
N SER A 321 -12.00 19.13 -27.38
CA SER A 321 -11.12 20.30 -27.61
C SER A 321 -9.96 20.38 -26.61
N ILE A 322 -10.09 19.76 -25.44
CA ILE A 322 -9.08 19.78 -24.37
C ILE A 322 -7.95 18.82 -24.74
N ARG A 323 -6.79 19.38 -25.09
CA ARG A 323 -5.59 18.63 -25.54
C ARG A 323 -4.37 19.00 -24.71
N ILE A 324 -3.43 18.07 -24.51
CA ILE A 324 -2.21 18.32 -23.74
C ILE A 324 -1.26 19.25 -24.52
N ASN A 325 -0.61 20.19 -23.83
CA ASN A 325 0.49 20.93 -24.43
C ASN A 325 1.76 20.06 -24.40
N LEU A 326 2.10 19.46 -25.55
CA LEU A 326 3.22 18.53 -25.66
C LEU A 326 4.60 19.14 -25.33
N THR A 327 4.75 20.47 -25.43
CA THR A 327 6.01 21.17 -25.09
C THR A 327 6.02 21.74 -23.68
N ALA A 328 4.93 21.62 -22.92
CA ALA A 328 4.89 22.09 -21.54
C ALA A 328 5.68 21.16 -20.61
N ASN A 329 6.50 21.74 -19.73
CA ASN A 329 7.10 21.02 -18.62
C ASN A 329 6.03 20.52 -17.63
N GLY A 330 6.32 19.40 -16.97
CA GLY A 330 5.49 18.85 -15.90
C GLY A 330 6.12 19.11 -14.52
N PRO A 331 6.18 18.10 -13.62
CA PRO A 331 6.91 18.20 -12.35
C PRO A 331 8.44 18.28 -12.51
N ARG A 332 8.96 18.06 -13.74
CA ARG A 332 10.38 18.00 -14.10
C ARG A 332 10.62 18.78 -15.41
N PRO A 333 11.87 19.16 -15.74
CA PRO A 333 12.22 19.87 -16.98
C PRO A 333 12.00 19.09 -18.30
N ASN A 334 11.53 17.85 -18.24
CA ASN A 334 11.16 17.07 -19.41
C ASN A 334 9.69 17.36 -19.80
N PRO A 335 9.38 17.72 -21.06
CA PRO A 335 8.02 18.03 -21.48
C PRO A 335 7.04 16.87 -21.29
N GLN A 336 5.80 17.18 -20.89
CA GLN A 336 4.74 16.18 -20.66
C GLN A 336 4.37 15.39 -21.93
N GLY A 337 4.72 15.90 -23.12
CA GLY A 337 4.57 15.21 -24.41
C GLY A 337 5.66 14.18 -24.76
N SER A 338 6.70 14.00 -23.92
CA SER A 338 7.78 13.04 -24.20
C SER A 338 7.31 11.57 -24.17
N TYR A 339 6.23 11.27 -23.47
CA TYR A 339 5.68 9.92 -23.37
C TYR A 339 4.70 9.67 -24.52
N HIS A 340 5.19 9.06 -25.59
CA HIS A 340 4.44 8.81 -26.82
C HIS A 340 3.47 7.61 -26.71
N TYR A 341 2.51 7.70 -25.78
CA TYR A 341 1.50 6.68 -25.47
C TYR A 341 0.80 6.07 -26.71
N GLY A 342 0.59 6.87 -27.76
CA GLY A 342 -0.05 6.43 -29.00
C GLY A 342 0.80 5.54 -29.92
N MET A 343 2.11 5.43 -29.66
CA MET A 343 3.00 4.49 -30.36
C MET A 343 3.16 3.15 -29.62
N ILE A 344 2.52 3.00 -28.45
CA ILE A 344 2.61 1.80 -27.62
C ILE A 344 1.41 0.88 -27.93
N ASN A 345 1.69 -0.35 -28.34
CA ASN A 345 0.66 -1.36 -28.58
C ASN A 345 -0.03 -1.73 -27.25
N THR A 346 -1.37 -1.72 -27.25
CA THR A 346 -2.16 -2.15 -26.09
C THR A 346 -2.17 -3.66 -25.96
N SER A 347 -1.79 -4.16 -24.78
CA SER A 347 -1.71 -5.58 -24.45
C SER A 347 -3.07 -6.23 -24.19
N ARG A 348 -4.07 -5.42 -23.80
CA ARG A 348 -5.41 -5.88 -23.40
C ARG A 348 -6.44 -4.76 -23.56
N THR A 349 -7.66 -5.11 -23.94
CA THR A 349 -8.82 -4.22 -24.02
C THR A 349 -9.89 -4.67 -23.05
N ILE A 350 -10.26 -3.80 -22.10
CA ILE A 350 -11.28 -4.05 -21.09
C ILE A 350 -12.47 -3.12 -21.33
N ARG A 351 -13.64 -3.69 -21.64
CA ARG A 351 -14.89 -2.97 -21.87
C ARG A 351 -15.77 -3.02 -20.62
N LEU A 352 -15.83 -1.92 -19.87
CA LEU A 352 -16.61 -1.77 -18.65
C LEU A 352 -17.99 -1.16 -18.99
N ALA A 353 -19.02 -2.00 -19.14
CA ALA A 353 -20.38 -1.53 -19.29
C ALA A 353 -21.11 -1.45 -17.95
N THR A 354 -21.95 -0.43 -17.82
CA THR A 354 -22.70 -0.16 -16.61
C THR A 354 -24.13 -0.72 -16.68
N SER A 355 -24.66 -1.07 -15.51
CA SER A 355 -26.00 -1.61 -15.34
C SER A 355 -26.59 -1.21 -13.98
N ALA A 356 -27.92 -1.14 -13.92
CA ALA A 356 -28.69 -0.80 -12.74
C ALA A 356 -29.89 -1.75 -12.62
N GLY A 357 -30.19 -2.22 -11.42
CA GLY A 357 -31.27 -3.18 -11.18
C GLY A 357 -31.51 -3.40 -9.69
N GLN A 358 -32.36 -4.37 -9.35
CA GLN A 358 -32.58 -4.77 -7.96
C GLN A 358 -31.95 -6.13 -7.67
N VAL A 359 -31.27 -6.24 -6.53
CA VAL A 359 -30.81 -7.49 -5.94
C VAL A 359 -31.36 -7.55 -4.53
N ASN A 360 -32.01 -8.66 -4.14
CA ASN A 360 -32.66 -8.81 -2.83
C ASN A 360 -33.60 -7.64 -2.46
N ARG A 361 -34.35 -7.13 -3.46
CA ARG A 361 -35.23 -5.94 -3.42
C ARG A 361 -34.51 -4.58 -3.22
N GLN A 362 -33.21 -4.54 -2.98
CA GLN A 362 -32.42 -3.30 -2.88
C GLN A 362 -31.99 -2.83 -4.28
N GLN A 363 -32.06 -1.52 -4.57
CA GLN A 363 -31.41 -0.95 -5.75
C GLN A 363 -29.89 -1.18 -5.67
N ARG A 364 -29.30 -1.72 -6.73
CA ARG A 364 -27.85 -1.89 -6.90
C ARG A 364 -27.40 -1.40 -8.27
N TYR A 365 -26.11 -1.10 -8.39
CA TYR A 365 -25.44 -0.71 -9.62
C TYR A 365 -24.20 -1.57 -9.82
N ALA A 366 -23.89 -1.90 -11.06
CA ALA A 366 -22.91 -2.93 -11.39
C ALA A 366 -22.10 -2.61 -12.64
N VAL A 367 -20.87 -3.13 -12.66
CA VAL A 367 -19.92 -3.07 -13.78
C VAL A 367 -19.74 -4.49 -14.31
N ASN A 368 -20.02 -4.70 -15.61
CA ASN A 368 -20.02 -6.04 -16.24
C ASN A 368 -20.78 -7.10 -15.42
N SER A 369 -21.96 -6.69 -14.93
CA SER A 369 -22.90 -7.49 -14.11
C SER A 369 -22.46 -7.77 -12.66
N VAL A 370 -21.27 -7.34 -12.22
CA VAL A 370 -20.84 -7.43 -10.82
C VAL A 370 -21.12 -6.12 -10.08
N SER A 371 -21.85 -6.17 -8.98
CA SER A 371 -22.06 -5.04 -8.06
C SER A 371 -21.15 -5.22 -6.86
N PHE A 372 -20.28 -4.24 -6.59
CA PHE A 372 -19.25 -4.36 -5.56
C PHE A 372 -19.85 -4.50 -4.16
N GLU A 373 -19.45 -5.57 -3.45
CA GLU A 373 -19.72 -5.78 -2.03
C GLU A 373 -18.41 -5.65 -1.22
N PRO A 374 -18.36 -4.79 -0.18
CA PRO A 374 -17.17 -4.63 0.67
C PRO A 374 -16.92 -5.85 1.56
N THR A 375 -15.64 -6.23 1.71
CA THR A 375 -15.13 -7.24 2.65
C THR A 375 -14.75 -6.63 4.00
N ASP A 376 -14.86 -7.38 5.09
CA ASP A 376 -14.44 -6.92 6.44
C ASP A 376 -12.94 -6.55 6.52
N THR A 377 -12.11 -7.19 5.71
CA THR A 377 -10.68 -6.87 5.53
C THR A 377 -10.47 -6.08 4.23
N PRO A 378 -9.75 -4.93 4.24
CA PRO A 378 -9.37 -4.22 3.02
C PRO A 378 -8.56 -5.09 2.05
N LEU A 379 -8.82 -4.94 0.76
CA LEU A 379 -8.28 -5.80 -0.31
C LEU A 379 -6.75 -5.69 -0.48
N LYS A 380 -6.16 -4.51 -0.24
CA LYS A 380 -4.69 -4.35 -0.19
C LYS A 380 -4.08 -5.20 0.93
N LEU A 381 -4.66 -5.18 2.14
CA LEU A 381 -4.21 -6.01 3.27
C LEU A 381 -4.47 -7.50 3.02
N ALA A 382 -5.64 -7.84 2.48
CA ALA A 382 -5.99 -9.22 2.16
C ALA A 382 -5.09 -9.82 1.07
N ASP A 383 -4.75 -9.06 0.02
CA ASP A 383 -3.72 -9.49 -0.93
C ASP A 383 -2.36 -9.58 -0.25
N TYR A 384 -1.88 -8.52 0.42
CA TYR A 384 -0.55 -8.50 1.03
C TYR A 384 -0.30 -9.73 1.92
N PHE A 385 -1.18 -9.97 2.89
CA PHE A 385 -1.13 -11.11 3.81
C PHE A 385 -1.71 -12.42 3.27
N LYS A 386 -2.14 -12.46 1.99
CA LYS A 386 -2.74 -13.63 1.32
C LYS A 386 -3.95 -14.22 2.06
N ILE A 387 -4.74 -13.36 2.70
CA ILE A 387 -5.98 -13.69 3.39
C ILE A 387 -7.08 -13.94 2.34
N GLY A 388 -7.86 -15.01 2.53
CA GLY A 388 -9.00 -15.32 1.68
C GLY A 388 -10.18 -14.35 1.84
N GLY A 389 -11.25 -14.55 1.06
CA GLY A 389 -12.47 -13.76 1.13
C GLY A 389 -12.78 -12.91 -0.12
N PHE A 390 -11.83 -12.79 -1.05
CA PHE A 390 -12.06 -12.23 -2.39
C PHE A 390 -11.31 -13.04 -3.45
N ARG A 391 -11.59 -12.79 -4.75
CA ARG A 391 -10.97 -13.50 -5.88
C ARG A 391 -10.44 -12.50 -6.92
N PRO A 392 -9.12 -12.35 -7.11
CA PRO A 392 -8.58 -11.56 -8.21
C PRO A 392 -9.05 -12.09 -9.57
N GLY A 393 -9.51 -11.21 -10.46
CA GLY A 393 -10.00 -11.58 -11.80
C GLY A 393 -11.46 -12.05 -11.86
N ASN A 394 -12.27 -11.81 -10.83
CA ASN A 394 -13.70 -12.14 -10.82
C ASN A 394 -14.58 -11.18 -11.65
N ILE A 395 -14.06 -10.03 -12.09
CA ILE A 395 -14.74 -9.16 -13.06
C ILE A 395 -14.23 -9.45 -14.49
N PRO A 396 -15.12 -9.70 -15.46
CA PRO A 396 -14.71 -10.06 -16.82
C PRO A 396 -14.40 -8.83 -17.68
N ASP A 397 -13.49 -9.00 -18.65
CA ASP A 397 -13.02 -7.96 -19.58
C ASP A 397 -14.08 -7.42 -20.54
N ALA A 398 -15.22 -8.09 -20.65
CA ALA A 398 -16.33 -7.66 -21.50
C ALA A 398 -17.69 -7.84 -20.78
N PRO A 399 -18.71 -7.05 -21.16
CA PRO A 399 -20.04 -7.18 -20.57
C PRO A 399 -20.66 -8.53 -20.96
N THR A 400 -20.91 -9.38 -19.97
CA THR A 400 -21.45 -10.74 -20.17
C THR A 400 -22.93 -10.77 -20.58
N GLY A 401 -23.67 -9.71 -20.27
CA GLY A 401 -25.13 -9.66 -20.43
C GLY A 401 -25.91 -10.44 -19.36
N GLY A 402 -25.24 -11.07 -18.39
CA GLY A 402 -25.88 -11.73 -17.25
C GLY A 402 -26.53 -10.75 -16.28
N GLY A 403 -27.40 -11.26 -15.41
CA GLY A 403 -28.05 -10.49 -14.35
C GLY A 403 -27.06 -9.95 -13.31
N ILE A 404 -27.46 -8.89 -12.59
CA ILE A 404 -26.63 -8.30 -11.54
C ILE A 404 -26.52 -9.25 -10.35
N HIS A 405 -25.30 -9.49 -9.88
CA HIS A 405 -25.00 -10.22 -8.64
C HIS A 405 -24.03 -9.41 -7.77
N LEU A 406 -23.91 -9.82 -6.51
CA LEU A 406 -22.94 -9.25 -5.56
C LEU A 406 -21.66 -10.10 -5.60
N ASP A 407 -20.51 -9.46 -5.75
CA ASP A 407 -19.18 -10.03 -5.48
C ASP A 407 -18.21 -8.87 -5.23
N THR A 408 -17.08 -9.14 -4.58
CA THR A 408 -16.03 -8.16 -4.33
C THR A 408 -15.17 -8.04 -5.59
N SER A 409 -15.62 -7.22 -6.54
CA SER A 409 -15.04 -7.12 -7.88
C SER A 409 -13.60 -6.58 -7.90
N VAL A 410 -12.65 -7.44 -8.28
CA VAL A 410 -11.23 -7.13 -8.46
C VAL A 410 -10.78 -7.51 -9.87
N LEU A 411 -10.38 -6.51 -10.65
CA LEU A 411 -9.74 -6.66 -11.95
C LEU A 411 -8.25 -7.02 -11.72
N GLN A 412 -7.83 -8.22 -12.14
CA GLN A 412 -6.42 -8.60 -12.14
C GLN A 412 -5.70 -8.00 -13.33
N THR A 413 -4.57 -7.35 -13.09
CA THR A 413 -3.66 -6.75 -14.09
C THR A 413 -2.20 -6.86 -13.63
N ASP A 414 -1.27 -6.71 -14.57
CA ASP A 414 0.14 -7.00 -14.33
C ASP A 414 1.00 -5.76 -14.60
N TYR A 415 2.08 -5.62 -13.83
CA TYR A 415 2.93 -4.44 -13.79
C TYR A 415 3.62 -4.18 -15.14
N ARG A 416 3.73 -2.89 -15.51
CA ARG A 416 4.23 -2.39 -16.81
C ARG A 416 3.39 -2.79 -18.03
N THR A 417 2.24 -3.45 -17.87
CA THR A 417 1.31 -3.62 -19.01
C THR A 417 0.71 -2.27 -19.42
N PHE A 418 0.51 -2.10 -20.72
CA PHE A 418 -0.19 -0.96 -21.30
C PHE A 418 -1.56 -1.43 -21.80
N ILE A 419 -2.65 -0.88 -21.29
CA ILE A 419 -4.01 -1.39 -21.52
C ILE A 419 -4.97 -0.30 -22.00
N GLU A 420 -6.01 -0.73 -22.69
CA GLU A 420 -7.15 0.09 -23.09
C GLU A 420 -8.34 -0.23 -22.17
N ILE A 421 -8.95 0.80 -21.58
CA ILE A 421 -10.24 0.68 -20.88
C ILE A 421 -11.29 1.47 -21.64
N VAL A 422 -12.40 0.81 -22.00
CA VAL A 422 -13.54 1.41 -22.69
C VAL A 422 -14.75 1.37 -21.77
N PHE A 423 -15.19 2.54 -21.31
CA PHE A 423 -16.42 2.67 -20.53
C PHE A 423 -17.62 2.74 -21.49
N GLU A 424 -18.62 1.88 -21.29
CA GLU A 424 -19.87 1.87 -22.08
C GLU A 424 -21.07 2.31 -21.23
N ASN A 425 -21.62 3.49 -21.52
CA ASN A 425 -22.80 4.02 -20.84
C ASN A 425 -24.05 3.84 -21.70
N LYS A 426 -24.87 2.85 -21.34
CA LYS A 426 -26.14 2.54 -22.02
C LYS A 426 -27.33 3.35 -21.50
N GLU A 427 -27.13 4.16 -20.46
CA GLU A 427 -28.19 4.88 -19.75
C GLU A 427 -28.46 6.27 -20.37
N ARG A 428 -29.44 6.98 -19.79
CA ARG A 428 -29.86 8.33 -20.21
C ARG A 428 -29.21 9.48 -19.39
N ILE A 429 -28.26 9.17 -18.51
CA ILE A 429 -27.53 10.16 -17.69
C ILE A 429 -26.06 10.19 -18.08
N VAL A 430 -25.35 11.28 -17.76
CA VAL A 430 -23.88 11.29 -17.76
C VAL A 430 -23.39 10.40 -16.61
N GLN A 431 -22.33 9.65 -16.84
CA GLN A 431 -21.54 8.98 -15.80
C GLN A 431 -20.17 9.64 -15.69
N SER A 432 -19.57 9.63 -14.50
CA SER A 432 -18.18 10.04 -14.28
C SER A 432 -17.43 8.89 -13.63
N TRP A 433 -16.20 8.64 -14.08
CA TRP A 433 -15.33 7.54 -13.68
C TRP A 433 -13.95 8.05 -13.26
N HIS A 434 -13.50 7.65 -12.08
CA HIS A 434 -12.21 7.98 -11.51
C HIS A 434 -11.36 6.72 -11.30
N ILE A 435 -10.04 6.82 -11.48
CA ILE A 435 -9.07 5.77 -11.18
C ILE A 435 -8.06 6.32 -10.17
N ALA A 436 -8.07 5.78 -8.96
CA ALA A 436 -7.08 6.11 -7.94
C ALA A 436 -5.67 5.64 -8.36
N GLY A 437 -4.63 6.33 -7.89
CA GLY A 437 -3.24 5.96 -8.17
C GLY A 437 -2.71 6.28 -9.57
N TYR A 438 -3.53 6.80 -10.49
CA TYR A 438 -3.19 6.90 -11.91
C TYR A 438 -3.74 8.14 -12.62
N ASN A 439 -2.97 8.65 -13.57
CA ASN A 439 -3.51 9.40 -14.71
C ASN A 439 -3.53 8.49 -15.96
N PHE A 440 -4.45 8.78 -16.89
CA PHE A 440 -4.66 8.06 -18.13
C PHE A 440 -4.98 9.02 -19.28
N TRP A 441 -4.68 8.62 -20.52
CA TRP A 441 -4.96 9.43 -21.71
C TRP A 441 -6.37 9.15 -22.22
N VAL A 442 -7.20 10.19 -22.38
CA VAL A 442 -8.57 10.05 -22.93
C VAL A 442 -8.52 10.03 -24.46
N VAL A 443 -8.21 8.87 -25.02
CA VAL A 443 -7.92 8.69 -26.45
C VAL A 443 -9.15 8.81 -27.35
N GLY A 444 -10.37 8.54 -26.87
CA GLY A 444 -11.57 8.66 -27.71
C GLY A 444 -12.88 8.73 -26.93
N MET A 445 -13.89 9.37 -27.53
CA MET A 445 -15.27 9.41 -27.02
C MET A 445 -16.25 9.72 -28.15
N ASP A 446 -17.34 8.96 -28.24
CA ASP A 446 -18.41 9.20 -29.22
C ASP A 446 -19.76 8.60 -28.79
N GLY A 447 -20.82 8.95 -29.52
CA GLY A 447 -22.15 8.35 -29.40
C GLY A 447 -22.22 6.89 -29.84
N GLY A 448 -23.29 6.21 -29.41
CA GLY A 448 -23.59 4.85 -29.81
C GLY A 448 -22.78 3.79 -29.06
N ARG A 449 -22.42 2.72 -29.77
CA ARG A 449 -21.70 1.57 -29.22
C ARG A 449 -20.26 1.54 -29.75
N TRP A 450 -19.30 1.39 -28.85
CA TRP A 450 -17.90 1.19 -29.23
C TRP A 450 -17.71 -0.07 -30.09
N THR A 451 -16.80 0.00 -31.07
CA THR A 451 -16.35 -1.12 -31.88
C THR A 451 -14.84 -1.07 -32.05
N PRO A 452 -14.16 -2.17 -32.45
CA PRO A 452 -12.73 -2.12 -32.77
C PRO A 452 -12.35 -1.08 -33.84
N ALA A 453 -13.28 -0.72 -34.74
CA ALA A 453 -13.10 0.32 -35.75
C ALA A 453 -13.17 1.76 -35.17
N SER A 454 -13.72 1.95 -33.96
CA SER A 454 -13.74 3.25 -33.28
C SER A 454 -12.33 3.78 -32.98
N ARG A 455 -11.31 2.91 -32.96
CA ARG A 455 -9.90 3.31 -32.81
C ARG A 455 -9.37 4.18 -33.95
N ASN A 456 -10.00 4.13 -35.14
CA ASN A 456 -9.67 5.00 -36.27
C ASN A 456 -9.94 6.48 -35.99
N GLN A 457 -10.65 6.81 -34.90
CA GLN A 457 -10.94 8.18 -34.46
C GLN A 457 -10.13 8.60 -33.23
N TYR A 458 -9.23 7.75 -32.72
CA TYR A 458 -8.52 8.03 -31.47
C TYR A 458 -7.50 9.15 -31.64
N ASN A 459 -7.44 10.05 -30.66
CA ASN A 459 -6.30 10.94 -30.50
C ASN A 459 -5.15 10.16 -29.87
N LEU A 460 -4.19 9.78 -30.71
CA LEU A 460 -2.96 9.08 -30.35
C LEU A 460 -1.74 10.04 -30.30
N ARG A 461 -1.96 11.36 -30.31
CA ARG A 461 -0.90 12.38 -30.31
C ARG A 461 -0.95 13.29 -29.09
N ASP A 462 -2.06 13.97 -28.85
CA ASP A 462 -2.20 15.02 -27.81
C ASP A 462 -3.50 14.93 -26.99
N ALA A 463 -4.04 13.72 -26.77
CA ALA A 463 -5.08 13.46 -25.78
C ALA A 463 -4.66 13.95 -24.38
N VAL A 464 -5.61 14.55 -23.65
CA VAL A 464 -5.37 14.97 -22.27
C VAL A 464 -5.14 13.76 -21.35
N SER A 465 -4.06 13.82 -20.56
CA SER A 465 -3.78 12.88 -19.47
C SER A 465 -4.46 13.36 -18.19
N ARG A 466 -5.24 12.52 -17.51
CA ARG A 466 -6.07 12.93 -16.37
C ARG A 466 -6.52 11.74 -15.51
N CYS A 467 -7.13 11.97 -14.34
CA CYS A 467 -7.58 10.90 -13.44
C CYS A 467 -9.11 10.70 -13.38
N THR A 468 -9.93 11.64 -13.90
CA THR A 468 -11.40 11.53 -13.87
C THR A 468 -12.05 11.84 -15.23
N THR A 469 -12.78 10.90 -15.83
CA THR A 469 -13.39 11.08 -17.17
C THR A 469 -14.89 10.79 -17.19
N GLN A 470 -15.61 11.54 -18.03
CA GLN A 470 -17.05 11.40 -18.22
C GLN A 470 -17.41 10.43 -19.35
N VAL A 471 -18.61 9.87 -19.28
CA VAL A 471 -19.21 9.01 -20.31
C VAL A 471 -20.64 9.46 -20.52
N TYR A 472 -20.93 10.01 -21.71
CA TYR A 472 -22.20 10.64 -22.02
C TYR A 472 -23.36 9.63 -22.16
N PRO A 473 -24.63 10.08 -22.12
CA PRO A 473 -25.80 9.23 -22.34
C PRO A 473 -25.74 8.49 -23.68
N ARG A 474 -25.86 7.15 -23.65
CA ARG A 474 -25.79 6.29 -24.86
C ARG A 474 -24.49 6.47 -25.65
N SER A 475 -23.37 6.62 -24.95
CA SER A 475 -22.04 6.85 -25.50
C SER A 475 -20.99 5.91 -24.90
N TRP A 476 -19.79 5.98 -25.45
CA TRP A 476 -18.59 5.34 -24.91
C TRP A 476 -17.45 6.36 -24.75
N THR A 477 -16.55 6.06 -23.81
CA THR A 477 -15.28 6.79 -23.62
C THR A 477 -14.16 5.75 -23.49
N ALA A 478 -13.11 5.88 -24.29
CA ALA A 478 -11.94 5.02 -24.27
C ALA A 478 -10.72 5.76 -23.70
N ILE A 479 -9.98 5.07 -22.85
CA ILE A 479 -8.74 5.56 -22.23
C ILE A 479 -7.59 4.57 -22.46
N TYR A 480 -6.38 5.08 -22.60
CA TYR A 480 -5.14 4.30 -22.53
C TYR A 480 -4.45 4.58 -21.18
N ILE A 481 -3.91 3.55 -20.54
CA ILE A 481 -3.28 3.63 -19.23
C ILE A 481 -2.06 2.70 -19.15
N ALA A 482 -0.96 3.22 -18.61
CA ALA A 482 0.27 2.46 -18.35
C ALA A 482 0.29 2.01 -16.89
N LEU A 483 0.36 0.71 -16.62
CA LEU A 483 0.26 0.19 -15.26
C LEU A 483 1.62 0.17 -14.53
N ASP A 484 2.16 1.37 -14.29
CA ASP A 484 3.46 1.62 -13.65
C ASP A 484 3.42 1.67 -12.09
N ASN A 485 2.22 1.68 -11.50
CA ASN A 485 2.00 1.84 -10.07
C ASN A 485 1.51 0.53 -9.40
N VAL A 486 2.43 -0.31 -8.91
CA VAL A 486 2.11 -1.59 -8.24
C VAL A 486 1.20 -1.35 -7.02
N GLY A 487 0.12 -2.11 -6.89
CA GLY A 487 -0.83 -1.91 -5.81
C GLY A 487 -2.24 -2.46 -6.01
N MET A 488 -3.15 -2.00 -5.16
CA MET A 488 -4.59 -2.24 -5.23
C MET A 488 -5.27 -0.88 -5.31
N TRP A 489 -5.94 -0.58 -6.43
CA TRP A 489 -6.38 0.78 -6.76
C TRP A 489 -7.87 0.85 -7.06
N ASN A 490 -8.58 1.81 -6.49
CA ASN A 490 -10.03 1.92 -6.65
C ASN A 490 -10.41 2.58 -7.99
N LEU A 491 -11.14 1.85 -8.83
CA LEU A 491 -11.78 2.36 -10.04
C LEU A 491 -13.28 2.48 -9.75
N ARG A 492 -13.78 3.72 -9.68
CA ARG A 492 -15.10 4.05 -9.11
C ARG A 492 -15.87 5.03 -9.97
N SER A 493 -17.21 5.01 -9.88
CA SER A 493 -17.97 6.17 -10.32
C SER A 493 -17.91 7.28 -9.28
N GLU A 494 -17.80 8.53 -9.73
CA GLU A 494 -17.91 9.71 -8.85
C GLU A 494 -19.37 10.13 -8.59
N PHE A 495 -20.35 9.46 -9.19
CA PHE A 495 -21.73 9.50 -8.72
C PHE A 495 -21.83 8.70 -7.42
N TRP A 496 -21.75 9.41 -6.29
CA TRP A 496 -21.50 8.83 -4.97
C TRP A 496 -22.57 7.84 -4.49
N ALA A 497 -23.86 8.12 -4.78
CA ALA A 497 -24.96 7.19 -4.48
C ALA A 497 -24.83 5.86 -5.22
N ARG A 498 -24.30 5.87 -6.46
CA ARG A 498 -24.06 4.66 -7.23
C ARG A 498 -22.83 3.91 -6.76
N ARG A 499 -21.73 4.62 -6.43
CA ARG A 499 -20.52 4.04 -5.82
C ARG A 499 -20.86 3.33 -4.50
N TYR A 500 -21.68 3.96 -3.65
CA TYR A 500 -22.19 3.38 -2.40
C TYR A 500 -22.99 2.09 -2.67
N LEU A 501 -23.88 2.10 -3.67
CA LEU A 501 -24.67 0.94 -4.10
C LEU A 501 -23.95 0.03 -5.13
N GLY A 502 -22.61 -0.03 -5.10
CA GLY A 502 -21.80 -1.05 -5.78
C GLY A 502 -21.18 -0.68 -7.14
N GLN A 503 -21.32 0.55 -7.65
CA GLN A 503 -20.70 1.00 -8.91
C GLN A 503 -19.21 1.37 -8.76
N GLN A 504 -18.39 0.37 -8.45
CA GLN A 504 -16.93 0.45 -8.35
C GLN A 504 -16.32 -0.93 -8.52
N LEU A 505 -14.99 -0.99 -8.64
CA LEU A 505 -14.16 -2.18 -8.52
C LEU A 505 -12.76 -1.77 -8.04
N TYR A 506 -11.88 -2.75 -7.84
CA TYR A 506 -10.46 -2.50 -7.57
C TYR A 506 -9.61 -3.13 -8.66
N MET A 507 -8.61 -2.39 -9.14
CA MET A 507 -7.59 -2.86 -10.07
C MET A 507 -6.37 -3.29 -9.27
N ARG A 508 -6.06 -4.59 -9.31
CA ARG A 508 -4.88 -5.18 -8.70
C ARG A 508 -3.76 -5.21 -9.73
N VAL A 509 -2.68 -4.49 -9.48
CA VAL A 509 -1.52 -4.36 -10.36
C VAL A 509 -0.36 -5.13 -9.74
N ARG A 510 -0.04 -6.31 -10.32
CA ARG A 510 0.91 -7.28 -9.75
C ARG A 510 2.27 -7.23 -10.44
N ALA A 511 3.37 -7.20 -9.67
CA ALA A 511 4.70 -7.57 -10.16
C ALA A 511 4.95 -9.08 -10.03
N GLU A 512 5.73 -9.66 -10.95
CA GLU A 512 6.10 -11.08 -10.92
C GLU A 512 7.13 -11.37 -9.82
N ASN A 513 8.22 -10.58 -9.79
CA ASN A 513 9.18 -10.57 -8.68
C ASN A 513 8.79 -9.49 -7.65
N PRO A 514 8.60 -9.85 -6.36
CA PRO A 514 8.15 -8.92 -5.32
C PRO A 514 9.27 -8.07 -4.69
N THR A 515 10.38 -7.84 -5.37
CA THR A 515 11.54 -7.03 -4.92
C THR A 515 11.26 -5.51 -4.92
N GLY A 516 9.99 -5.10 -4.98
CA GLY A 516 9.55 -3.71 -5.17
C GLY A 516 8.74 -3.11 -4.04
N TYR A 517 8.52 -3.83 -2.93
CA TYR A 517 7.96 -3.28 -1.70
C TYR A 517 9.06 -2.54 -0.92
N THR A 518 8.74 -1.38 -0.36
CA THR A 518 9.70 -0.54 0.37
C THR A 518 9.45 -0.61 1.89
N SER A 519 10.39 -0.13 2.71
CA SER A 519 10.22 -0.04 4.17
C SER A 519 8.92 0.66 4.58
N SER A 520 8.47 1.64 3.79
CA SER A 520 7.19 2.33 3.99
C SER A 520 5.94 1.44 3.89
N ASP A 521 5.97 0.29 3.19
CA ASP A 521 4.87 -0.69 3.22
C ASP A 521 4.73 -1.35 4.61
N LEU A 522 5.76 -1.28 5.47
CA LEU A 522 5.75 -1.79 6.85
C LEU A 522 5.46 -0.69 7.88
N GLU A 523 5.96 0.53 7.67
CA GLU A 523 5.74 1.67 8.58
C GLU A 523 4.27 2.13 8.62
N ALA A 524 3.50 1.88 7.56
CA ALA A 524 2.06 2.16 7.51
C ALA A 524 1.18 1.20 8.36
N MET A 525 1.76 0.22 9.07
CA MET A 525 1.01 -0.84 9.77
C MET A 525 0.63 -0.67 11.26
N PRO A 526 1.02 0.37 12.04
CA PRO A 526 0.58 0.47 13.43
C PRO A 526 -0.93 0.75 13.56
N VAL A 527 -1.52 0.32 14.68
CA VAL A 527 -2.91 0.60 15.13
C VAL A 527 -4.07 -0.22 14.47
N LEU A 528 -3.80 -1.27 13.67
CA LEU A 528 -4.90 -2.03 13.01
C LEU A 528 -5.24 -3.43 13.55
N SER A 529 -4.36 -4.08 14.32
CA SER A 529 -4.64 -5.40 14.92
C SER A 529 -5.81 -5.40 15.92
N THR A 530 -6.04 -4.28 16.61
CA THR A 530 -7.19 -4.08 17.52
C THR A 530 -8.45 -3.61 16.80
N ALA A 531 -8.32 -2.83 15.73
CA ALA A 531 -9.47 -2.30 14.99
C ALA A 531 -10.23 -3.43 14.29
N SER A 532 -9.53 -4.32 13.56
CA SER A 532 -10.15 -5.47 12.88
C SER A 532 -10.78 -6.48 13.86
N LYS A 533 -10.26 -6.61 15.09
CA LYS A 533 -10.83 -7.53 16.10
C LYS A 533 -12.06 -6.99 16.83
N ASN A 534 -12.10 -5.70 17.16
CA ASN A 534 -13.17 -5.12 17.98
C ASN A 534 -14.23 -4.31 17.21
N VAL A 535 -13.98 -3.93 15.95
CA VAL A 535 -15.01 -3.35 15.09
C VAL A 535 -15.91 -4.47 14.52
N ARG A 536 -16.73 -5.06 15.40
CA ARG A 536 -18.07 -5.49 14.97
C ARG A 536 -18.85 -4.22 14.62
N LEU A 537 -18.71 -3.75 13.38
CA LEU A 537 -19.75 -2.95 12.75
C LEU A 537 -21.02 -3.82 12.78
N SER A 538 -21.96 -3.49 13.66
CA SER A 538 -23.25 -4.16 13.77
C SER A 538 -24.02 -3.95 12.47
N SER A 539 -23.92 -4.92 11.56
CA SER A 539 -24.23 -4.75 10.14
C SER A 539 -25.61 -4.08 9.89
N PRO A 540 -25.64 -2.83 9.38
CA PRO A 540 -26.85 -2.24 8.84
C PRO A 540 -27.23 -2.91 7.50
N TYR A 541 -26.27 -3.59 6.86
CA TYR A 541 -26.35 -4.16 5.52
C TYR A 541 -27.18 -5.44 5.41
N ARG A 542 -27.89 -5.85 6.48
CA ARG A 542 -28.96 -6.86 6.43
C ARG A 542 -30.31 -6.29 6.87
N VAL A 543 -31.02 -5.66 5.94
CA VAL A 543 -32.44 -5.33 6.11
C VAL A 543 -33.29 -6.60 5.91
N GLY A 544 -33.68 -7.24 7.01
CA GLY A 544 -34.84 -8.13 7.02
C GLY A 544 -36.15 -7.32 6.88
N PRO A 545 -37.21 -7.87 6.27
CA PRO A 545 -38.42 -7.10 5.96
C PRO A 545 -39.24 -6.75 7.22
N PRO A 546 -39.69 -5.49 7.39
CA PRO A 546 -40.47 -5.08 8.57
C PRO A 546 -42.00 -5.22 8.40
N ARG A 547 -42.61 -5.95 9.36
CA ARG A 547 -43.92 -5.78 10.03
C ARG A 547 -45.20 -5.39 9.23
N SER A 548 -46.31 -6.03 9.63
CA SER A 548 -47.64 -5.40 9.75
C SER A 548 -48.42 -5.97 10.95
N LEU A 549 -49.59 -5.41 11.24
CA LEU A 549 -50.44 -5.61 12.44
C LEU A 549 -51.92 -5.42 12.01
N SER A 550 -53.00 -5.84 12.70
CA SER A 550 -53.32 -6.76 13.83
C SER A 550 -54.90 -6.75 13.90
N PRO A 551 -55.63 -6.87 15.03
CA PRO A 551 -55.52 -7.66 16.28
C PRO A 551 -56.77 -8.56 16.51
N THR A 552 -56.78 -9.41 17.56
CA THR A 552 -57.98 -9.95 18.29
C THR A 552 -57.47 -10.71 19.53
N LEU A 553 -57.88 -10.36 20.76
CA LEU A 553 -59.07 -10.80 21.53
C LEU A 553 -58.96 -12.22 22.14
N ASP A 554 -59.19 -12.28 23.46
CA ASP A 554 -59.81 -13.37 24.26
C ASP A 554 -59.06 -14.73 24.38
N GLU A 555 -59.18 -15.53 25.46
CA GLU A 555 -59.50 -15.32 26.89
C GLU A 555 -59.07 -16.61 27.67
N PHE A 556 -59.22 -16.63 29.00
CA PHE A 556 -59.19 -17.81 29.90
C PHE A 556 -57.86 -18.55 30.15
N ALA A 557 -57.93 -19.46 31.14
CA ALA A 557 -56.84 -20.17 31.80
C ALA A 557 -57.31 -21.58 32.24
N VAL A 558 -56.65 -22.17 33.25
CA VAL A 558 -57.03 -23.40 34.00
C VAL A 558 -56.61 -24.75 33.38
N ASP A 559 -55.41 -25.17 33.77
CA ASP A 559 -55.13 -26.30 34.69
C ASP A 559 -55.40 -27.79 34.33
N THR A 560 -54.38 -28.60 34.66
CA THR A 560 -54.32 -30.01 35.13
C THR A 560 -55.03 -31.22 34.46
N SER A 561 -54.23 -32.31 34.41
CA SER A 561 -54.61 -33.73 34.71
C SER A 561 -55.33 -34.59 33.63
N ALA A 562 -55.27 -35.94 33.63
CA ALA A 562 -54.27 -36.94 34.10
C ALA A 562 -54.68 -38.36 33.60
N ILE A 563 -54.21 -39.43 34.28
CA ILE A 563 -54.49 -40.88 34.06
C ILE A 563 -53.66 -41.48 32.88
N GLY A 564 -52.93 -42.61 32.99
CA GLY A 564 -52.73 -43.61 34.07
C GLY A 564 -52.94 -45.03 33.50
N LEU A 565 -52.23 -46.12 33.84
CA LEU A 565 -51.15 -46.43 34.82
C LEU A 565 -50.15 -47.43 34.13
N ARG A 566 -49.40 -48.41 34.69
CA ARG A 566 -49.24 -49.00 36.05
C ARG A 566 -47.92 -49.82 36.22
N GLU A 567 -47.37 -49.81 37.44
CA GLU A 567 -46.51 -50.77 38.20
C GLU A 567 -45.55 -51.82 37.56
N GLY A 568 -44.36 -51.97 38.18
CA GLY A 568 -43.39 -53.09 38.06
C GLY A 568 -42.13 -52.83 38.91
N ALA A 569 -41.42 -53.85 39.43
CA ALA A 569 -40.37 -53.68 40.48
C ALA A 569 -39.06 -54.50 40.30
N SER A 570 -38.04 -54.18 41.12
CA SER A 570 -36.69 -54.79 41.25
C SER A 570 -36.68 -55.97 42.27
N PRO A 571 -35.58 -56.71 42.60
CA PRO A 571 -34.15 -56.62 42.18
C PRO A 571 -33.41 -57.98 41.94
N SER A 572 -32.05 -57.96 41.85
CA SER A 572 -31.05 -58.96 42.34
C SER A 572 -29.99 -59.59 41.38
N HIS A 573 -28.84 -59.97 41.97
CA HIS A 573 -27.66 -60.74 41.48
C HIS A 573 -27.70 -62.19 42.07
N PRO A 574 -26.88 -63.23 41.70
CA PRO A 574 -25.38 -63.22 41.56
C PRO A 574 -24.74 -64.35 40.66
N ALA A 575 -23.48 -64.74 40.95
CA ALA A 575 -22.69 -65.95 40.52
C ALA A 575 -22.08 -65.94 39.08
N LEU A 576 -20.77 -66.22 38.80
CA LEU A 576 -19.78 -67.29 39.15
C LEU A 576 -19.86 -68.53 38.20
N ASP A 577 -18.80 -69.27 37.83
CA ASP A 577 -17.39 -69.35 38.31
C ASP A 577 -16.38 -69.99 37.30
N TYR A 578 -15.06 -69.95 37.62
CA TYR A 578 -13.88 -70.73 37.11
C TYR A 578 -13.61 -70.85 35.58
N GLY A 579 -12.37 -70.98 35.06
CA GLY A 579 -11.00 -71.14 35.60
C GLY A 579 -9.98 -71.29 34.44
N LEU A 580 -8.71 -71.75 34.54
CA LEU A 580 -7.77 -72.00 35.66
C LEU A 580 -6.37 -72.44 35.11
N ASN A 581 -5.24 -71.90 35.63
CA ASN A 581 -3.85 -72.48 35.62
C ASN A 581 -3.06 -72.60 34.26
N ARG A 582 -1.71 -72.66 34.17
CA ARG A 582 -0.54 -72.59 35.12
C ARG A 582 0.79 -72.24 34.36
N VAL A 583 1.72 -71.40 34.89
CA VAL A 583 3.05 -71.72 35.52
C VAL A 583 4.13 -72.32 34.58
N ARG A 584 5.46 -72.02 34.56
CA ARG A 584 6.49 -71.35 35.45
C ARG A 584 7.52 -70.61 34.52
N GLY A 585 8.31 -69.59 34.93
CA GLY A 585 9.61 -69.67 35.66
C GLY A 585 10.81 -70.05 34.74
N ARG A 586 12.07 -69.65 34.94
CA ARG A 586 12.75 -68.66 35.83
C ARG A 586 14.25 -68.53 35.41
N ASP A 587 14.95 -67.43 35.74
CA ASP A 587 16.44 -67.24 35.70
C ASP A 587 17.12 -67.32 34.28
N ASP A 588 18.36 -66.90 33.95
CA ASP A 588 19.41 -66.13 34.66
C ASP A 588 20.43 -65.41 33.70
N GLU A 589 21.36 -64.63 34.27
CA GLU A 589 22.72 -64.19 33.84
C GLU A 589 23.19 -64.06 32.34
N ARG A 590 23.58 -62.82 31.96
CA ARG A 590 24.97 -62.34 31.68
C ARG A 590 25.74 -62.65 30.36
N SER A 591 26.39 -61.58 29.85
CA SER A 591 27.69 -61.46 29.15
C SER A 591 27.94 -61.83 27.64
N GLU A 592 28.63 -60.88 27.00
CA GLU A 592 29.76 -60.99 26.05
C GLU A 592 29.60 -61.10 24.51
N ARG A 593 30.76 -60.92 23.84
CA ARG A 593 30.94 -60.57 22.41
C ARG A 593 31.82 -61.58 21.67
N GLN A 594 31.37 -62.06 20.52
CA GLN A 594 32.12 -62.28 19.25
C GLN A 594 31.10 -62.84 18.24
N ARG A 595 30.94 -62.35 16.99
CA ARG A 595 31.89 -62.08 15.89
C ARG A 595 32.52 -63.36 15.32
N ILE A 596 31.86 -63.96 14.33
CA ILE A 596 32.45 -64.85 13.31
C ILE A 596 31.54 -64.85 12.05
N LEU A 597 32.18 -64.79 10.88
CA LEU A 597 31.71 -65.14 9.53
C LEU A 597 32.42 -66.49 9.20
N PRO A 598 31.99 -67.34 8.21
CA PRO A 598 31.72 -66.88 6.84
C PRO A 598 30.85 -67.79 5.90
N ASP A 599 30.92 -67.46 4.61
CA ASP A 599 30.87 -68.29 3.38
C ASP A 599 29.59 -68.97 2.79
N ASP A 600 29.30 -68.51 1.56
CA ASP A 600 29.12 -69.27 0.30
C ASP A 600 27.78 -69.84 -0.27
N ALA A 601 27.47 -69.29 -1.47
CA ALA A 601 27.25 -69.98 -2.76
C ALA A 601 25.84 -70.34 -3.32
N ASN A 602 25.66 -69.89 -4.58
CA ASN A 602 25.05 -70.59 -5.73
C ASN A 602 23.54 -71.00 -5.75
N GLN A 603 22.73 -70.30 -6.58
CA GLN A 603 22.36 -70.80 -7.95
C GLN A 603 21.44 -69.84 -8.75
N HIS A 604 21.52 -69.92 -10.08
CA HIS A 604 20.57 -69.38 -11.09
C HIS A 604 19.94 -70.57 -11.86
N PRO A 605 18.78 -70.39 -12.52
CA PRO A 605 18.84 -70.43 -14.00
C PRO A 605 17.81 -69.57 -14.79
N ASP A 606 18.25 -69.16 -15.99
CA ASP A 606 17.55 -69.10 -17.29
C ASP A 606 16.42 -68.10 -17.66
N ILE A 607 16.20 -68.00 -18.98
CA ILE A 607 15.58 -66.89 -19.76
C ILE A 607 14.84 -67.47 -20.99
N PRO A 608 13.86 -66.76 -21.61
CA PRO A 608 14.16 -65.96 -22.83
C PRO A 608 13.32 -64.66 -22.93
N VAL A 609 13.85 -63.49 -23.33
CA VAL A 609 14.45 -63.08 -24.63
C VAL A 609 13.47 -63.06 -25.82
N LYS A 610 13.03 -61.84 -26.18
CA LYS A 610 13.17 -61.19 -27.51
C LYS A 610 13.34 -59.67 -27.23
N SER A 611 14.42 -58.97 -27.61
CA SER A 611 14.98 -58.70 -28.96
C SER A 611 13.98 -57.94 -29.85
N SER A 612 14.31 -56.84 -30.52
CA SER A 612 15.58 -56.29 -31.03
C SER A 612 15.37 -54.81 -31.40
N MET A 613 16.30 -53.89 -31.74
CA MET A 613 17.78 -53.66 -31.81
C MET A 613 17.92 -52.15 -32.17
N ASN A 614 19.01 -51.40 -32.41
CA ASN A 614 20.51 -51.36 -32.43
C ASN A 614 20.81 -49.81 -32.53
N LYS A 615 21.99 -49.17 -32.58
CA LYS A 615 23.42 -49.21 -32.15
C LYS A 615 23.97 -47.83 -32.60
N GLY A 616 25.09 -47.25 -32.15
CA GLY A 616 26.18 -47.53 -31.20
C GLY A 616 27.10 -46.29 -31.24
N ILE A 617 27.89 -45.90 -30.23
CA ILE A 617 29.01 -46.65 -29.60
C ILE A 617 30.01 -47.08 -30.71
N ASP A 618 31.25 -46.56 -30.80
CA ASP A 618 32.08 -45.83 -29.82
C ASP A 618 33.29 -45.04 -30.43
N ARG A 619 34.04 -44.31 -29.56
CA ARG A 619 35.50 -43.98 -29.55
C ARG A 619 36.15 -42.82 -30.36
N ASN A 620 36.56 -41.81 -29.59
CA ASN A 620 37.93 -41.26 -29.38
C ASN A 620 38.79 -40.70 -30.55
N GLY A 621 39.18 -39.41 -30.43
CA GLY A 621 40.38 -38.84 -31.10
C GLY A 621 40.52 -37.31 -30.98
N LEU A 622 41.60 -36.82 -30.36
CA LEU A 622 41.94 -35.40 -30.06
C LEU A 622 41.79 -34.40 -31.23
N GLY A 623 41.42 -33.12 -30.95
CA GLY A 623 41.61 -32.00 -31.89
C GLY A 623 41.02 -30.63 -31.51
N ASP A 624 41.88 -29.72 -31.02
CA ASP A 624 41.83 -28.23 -31.02
C ASP A 624 40.52 -27.37 -31.06
N ARG A 625 40.41 -26.53 -30.02
CA ARG A 625 40.25 -25.04 -30.04
C ARG A 625 39.03 -24.30 -30.65
N LEU A 626 38.53 -23.36 -29.82
CA LEU A 626 37.92 -22.04 -30.14
C LEU A 626 36.56 -22.05 -30.87
N ALA A 627 35.64 -21.09 -30.65
CA ALA A 627 35.42 -20.18 -29.52
C ALA A 627 33.99 -19.61 -29.61
N VAL A 628 33.25 -19.59 -28.49
CA VAL A 628 31.98 -18.83 -28.41
C VAL A 628 32.31 -17.42 -27.91
N LYS A 629 31.99 -16.40 -28.71
CA LYS A 629 32.22 -14.99 -28.34
C LYS A 629 31.10 -14.46 -27.45
N MET A 630 31.51 -13.88 -26.31
CA MET A 630 30.72 -12.92 -25.56
C MET A 630 30.36 -11.70 -26.41
N TRP A 631 29.24 -11.05 -26.07
CA TRP A 631 29.25 -9.59 -25.85
C TRP A 631 28.56 -9.34 -24.49
N GLN A 632 28.96 -8.28 -23.79
CA GLN A 632 28.75 -8.13 -22.35
C GLN A 632 27.55 -7.23 -22.00
N HIS A 633 27.04 -7.40 -20.77
CA HIS A 633 26.32 -6.34 -20.08
C HIS A 633 27.20 -5.10 -19.87
N THR A 634 26.56 -3.95 -19.84
CA THR A 634 26.89 -2.84 -18.95
C THR A 634 25.60 -2.45 -18.24
N GLU A 635 25.63 -2.37 -16.92
CA GLU A 635 24.55 -1.86 -16.08
C GLU A 635 24.95 -0.52 -15.48
N GLU A 636 23.97 0.14 -14.86
CA GLU A 636 24.08 1.37 -14.05
C GLU A 636 24.53 2.66 -14.78
N GLU A 637 23.68 3.68 -14.69
CA GLU A 637 24.15 5.01 -14.30
C GLU A 637 23.04 5.72 -13.52
N GLU A 638 23.38 6.32 -12.38
CA GLU A 638 22.47 7.18 -11.62
C GLU A 638 22.32 8.52 -12.35
N PHE A 639 21.09 9.00 -12.55
CA PHE A 639 20.86 10.24 -13.32
C PHE A 639 21.03 11.50 -12.45
N ASN A 640 22.26 11.72 -12.00
CA ASN A 640 22.71 12.89 -11.26
C ASN A 640 23.11 14.01 -12.24
N TRP A 641 22.69 15.26 -11.99
CA TRP A 641 22.82 16.38 -12.93
C TRP A 641 23.37 17.67 -12.29
N GLU A 642 24.41 17.53 -11.46
CA GLU A 642 25.24 18.66 -11.03
C GLU A 642 26.65 18.57 -11.60
N ASP A 643 26.79 18.74 -12.93
CA ASP A 643 27.89 19.54 -13.47
C ASP A 643 27.68 20.00 -14.94
N MET A 644 28.54 20.91 -15.40
CA MET A 644 28.69 21.46 -16.76
C MET A 644 27.69 22.52 -17.26
N SER A 645 28.11 23.78 -17.13
CA SER A 645 27.79 24.87 -18.08
C SER A 645 29.00 25.85 -18.16
N PRO A 646 29.07 26.78 -19.13
CA PRO A 646 29.26 26.45 -20.56
C PRO A 646 30.45 27.20 -21.19
N THR A 647 31.02 26.67 -22.28
CA THR A 647 32.03 27.39 -23.10
C THR A 647 31.81 27.24 -24.61
N LEU A 648 31.56 28.39 -25.26
CA LEU A 648 32.25 28.94 -26.44
C LEU A 648 32.91 27.97 -27.47
N ALA A 649 32.82 28.19 -28.79
CA ALA A 649 32.07 29.16 -29.61
C ALA A 649 32.16 28.78 -31.11
N ASP A 650 31.47 29.53 -31.98
CA ASP A 650 31.84 29.89 -33.37
C ASP A 650 32.75 28.94 -34.19
N GLN A 651 32.18 28.29 -35.22
CA GLN A 651 32.40 28.68 -36.64
C GLN A 651 31.75 27.70 -37.64
N SER A 652 31.00 28.25 -38.60
CA SER A 652 30.81 27.66 -39.93
C SER A 652 31.76 28.34 -40.93
N PRO A 653 32.27 27.61 -41.93
CA PRO A 653 31.99 28.09 -43.29
C PRO A 653 31.73 27.00 -44.35
N PHE A 654 30.97 27.42 -45.38
CA PHE A 654 31.00 27.10 -46.82
C PHE A 654 31.75 25.82 -47.29
N ASN A 655 31.14 24.86 -48.02
CA ASN A 655 30.40 24.92 -49.31
C ASN A 655 31.34 24.91 -50.54
N ASP A 656 31.19 23.91 -51.42
CA ASP A 656 31.46 23.88 -52.89
C ASP A 656 31.60 22.42 -53.43
N LEU A 657 31.50 22.08 -54.72
CA LEU A 657 30.58 22.49 -55.82
C LEU A 657 30.87 21.62 -57.08
N SER A 658 29.87 20.93 -57.67
CA SER A 658 29.83 20.42 -59.08
C SER A 658 28.55 19.58 -59.31
N THR A 659 27.62 19.85 -60.25
CA THR A 659 27.63 19.70 -61.74
C THR A 659 27.79 18.26 -62.26
N SER A 660 27.03 17.72 -63.24
CA SER A 660 25.80 18.21 -63.92
C SER A 660 25.19 17.16 -64.91
N VAL A 661 23.85 17.03 -64.93
CA VAL A 661 22.96 17.02 -66.14
C VAL A 661 23.16 15.97 -67.30
N ARG A 662 22.09 15.19 -67.57
CA ARG A 662 21.63 14.47 -68.82
C ARG A 662 22.25 13.11 -69.28
N HIS A 663 21.41 12.07 -69.24
CA HIS A 663 20.81 11.27 -70.36
C HIS A 663 21.56 11.08 -71.71
N PRO A 664 21.44 9.89 -72.39
CA PRO A 664 20.14 9.45 -72.97
C PRO A 664 19.84 7.91 -72.99
N GLN A 665 18.81 7.55 -73.79
CA GLN A 665 18.17 6.24 -74.04
C GLN A 665 19.07 5.31 -74.93
N SER A 666 18.79 4.04 -75.28
CA SER A 666 17.56 3.23 -75.42
C SER A 666 17.89 1.70 -75.40
N ILE A 667 16.95 0.73 -75.43
CA ILE A 667 16.35 0.08 -76.64
C ILE A 667 15.11 -0.77 -76.25
N ARG A 668 14.24 -1.13 -77.23
CA ARG A 668 12.95 -1.87 -77.13
C ARG A 668 13.12 -3.42 -77.21
N MET A 669 12.16 -4.33 -76.91
CA MET A 669 10.77 -4.45 -77.41
C MET A 669 9.74 -5.18 -76.49
N ARG A 670 8.47 -5.22 -76.96
CA ARG A 670 7.24 -5.90 -76.46
C ARG A 670 7.16 -7.37 -77.02
N PRO A 671 6.04 -8.17 -77.01
CA PRO A 671 4.62 -7.94 -76.61
C PRO A 671 3.84 -9.11 -75.94
N GLY A 672 2.51 -8.94 -75.77
CA GLY A 672 1.51 -9.92 -75.25
C GLY A 672 0.85 -9.43 -73.93
N VAL A 673 -0.44 -9.14 -73.75
CA VAL A 673 -1.76 -9.41 -74.42
C VAL A 673 -2.44 -10.73 -73.99
N ASP A 674 -3.69 -10.60 -73.50
CA ASP A 674 -4.71 -11.64 -73.20
C ASP A 674 -4.40 -12.70 -72.11
N SER A 675 -5.37 -13.43 -71.51
CA SER A 675 -6.78 -13.13 -71.16
C SER A 675 -7.39 -14.23 -70.22
N GLN A 676 -8.60 -13.97 -69.68
CA GLN A 676 -9.66 -14.95 -69.29
C GLN A 676 -9.47 -15.96 -68.13
N HIS A 677 -10.57 -16.65 -67.80
CA HIS A 677 -10.83 -17.48 -66.60
C HIS A 677 -10.71 -18.99 -66.81
N THR A 678 -10.49 -19.74 -65.72
CA THR A 678 -11.20 -21.01 -65.34
C THR A 678 -10.84 -21.30 -63.87
N VAL A 679 -11.70 -21.65 -62.90
CA VAL A 679 -12.96 -22.44 -62.81
C VAL A 679 -12.76 -23.95 -62.91
N PRO A 680 -13.10 -24.68 -61.83
CA PRO A 680 -14.00 -25.83 -61.96
C PRO A 680 -15.21 -25.80 -60.99
N LEU A 681 -16.40 -25.72 -61.60
CA LEU A 681 -17.68 -26.40 -61.29
C LEU A 681 -18.35 -26.41 -59.89
N LEU A 682 -19.68 -26.24 -59.92
CA LEU A 682 -20.67 -26.46 -58.85
C LEU A 682 -21.28 -27.89 -58.98
N PRO A 683 -22.33 -28.28 -58.20
CA PRO A 683 -23.71 -27.86 -58.52
C PRO A 683 -24.60 -27.42 -57.33
N GLU A 684 -25.37 -26.35 -57.57
CA GLU A 684 -26.84 -26.17 -57.37
C GLU A 684 -27.54 -26.66 -56.08
N ASN A 685 -28.42 -25.86 -55.44
CA ASN A 685 -29.73 -25.46 -56.03
C ASN A 685 -30.48 -24.33 -55.27
N VAL A 686 -31.31 -23.56 -55.98
CA VAL A 686 -32.29 -22.57 -55.46
C VAL A 686 -33.48 -22.41 -56.44
N PRO A 687 -34.76 -22.43 -56.00
CA PRO A 687 -35.91 -22.02 -56.81
C PRO A 687 -36.33 -20.54 -56.65
N GLN A 688 -37.07 -20.01 -57.64
CA GLN A 688 -37.39 -18.59 -57.87
C GLN A 688 -38.78 -18.13 -57.38
N LEU A 689 -39.18 -16.89 -57.77
CA LEU A 689 -40.54 -16.35 -57.99
C LEU A 689 -41.37 -15.86 -56.76
N SER A 690 -42.38 -14.97 -56.88
CA SER A 690 -42.54 -13.78 -57.74
C SER A 690 -43.73 -12.86 -57.34
N GLN A 691 -43.53 -11.55 -57.52
CA GLN A 691 -44.47 -10.43 -57.84
C GLN A 691 -46.03 -10.52 -57.79
N ARG A 692 -46.65 -9.37 -57.42
CA ARG A 692 -48.03 -8.83 -57.73
C ARG A 692 -49.23 -9.38 -56.91
N HIS A 693 -50.35 -8.64 -56.71
CA HIS A 693 -50.76 -7.26 -57.07
C HIS A 693 -51.82 -6.67 -56.07
N LEU A 694 -51.92 -5.33 -56.04
CA LEU A 694 -53.06 -4.38 -55.89
C LEU A 694 -54.51 -4.91 -55.58
N THR A 695 -55.46 -4.18 -54.95
CA THR A 695 -55.92 -2.77 -55.12
C THR A 695 -56.79 -2.21 -53.96
N GLY A 696 -56.89 -0.87 -53.85
CA GLY A 696 -58.00 -0.07 -53.24
C GLY A 696 -57.82 0.38 -51.77
N GLU A 697 -58.24 1.56 -51.27
CA GLU A 697 -58.85 2.83 -51.78
C GLU A 697 -58.77 3.91 -50.64
N GLY A 698 -59.08 5.21 -50.75
CA GLY A 698 -59.49 6.10 -51.86
C GLY A 698 -60.01 7.48 -51.39
N SER A 699 -59.73 8.58 -52.13
CA SER A 699 -60.22 10.00 -51.97
C SER A 699 -59.82 10.83 -50.71
N GLY A 700 -59.62 12.17 -50.75
CA GLY A 700 -59.47 13.12 -51.87
C GLY A 700 -59.46 14.64 -51.49
N ILE A 701 -59.20 15.54 -52.48
CA ILE A 701 -59.56 17.00 -52.56
C ILE A 701 -58.70 18.03 -51.75
N SER A 702 -58.25 19.23 -52.24
CA SER A 702 -58.05 19.82 -53.61
C SER A 702 -57.27 21.18 -53.61
N SER A 703 -56.79 21.63 -54.80
CA SER A 703 -56.61 23.04 -55.30
C SER A 703 -55.61 24.04 -54.62
N ALA A 704 -54.92 24.99 -55.32
CA ALA A 704 -54.75 25.29 -56.76
C ALA A 704 -53.59 26.29 -57.09
N THR A 705 -53.11 26.26 -58.36
CA THR A 705 -52.49 27.32 -59.22
C THR A 705 -51.28 28.20 -58.82
N GLY A 706 -50.27 28.27 -59.73
CA GLY A 706 -49.81 29.56 -60.33
C GLY A 706 -48.32 29.99 -60.27
N GLU A 707 -47.60 29.91 -61.41
CA GLU A 707 -46.37 30.68 -61.83
C GLU A 707 -45.08 30.70 -60.94
N SER A 708 -43.86 31.05 -61.41
CA SER A 708 -43.13 30.68 -62.66
C SER A 708 -41.60 30.90 -62.53
N LYS A 709 -40.78 30.22 -63.37
CA LYS A 709 -39.36 30.50 -63.79
C LYS A 709 -38.15 30.39 -62.80
N HIS A 710 -37.18 29.51 -63.18
CA HIS A 710 -35.68 29.62 -63.16
C HIS A 710 -34.88 30.08 -61.90
N PRO A 711 -33.53 29.87 -61.88
CA PRO A 711 -32.70 28.65 -62.02
C PRO A 711 -31.95 28.32 -60.69
N LEU A 712 -31.29 27.18 -60.40
CA LEU A 712 -30.10 26.52 -60.98
C LEU A 712 -28.82 27.39 -61.10
N ILE A 713 -27.63 26.76 -60.86
CA ILE A 713 -26.21 27.26 -60.85
C ILE A 713 -25.62 27.47 -59.43
N SER A 714 -24.36 27.11 -59.09
CA SER A 714 -23.48 26.05 -59.64
C SER A 714 -22.31 25.69 -58.70
N SER A 715 -21.79 24.50 -58.94
CA SER A 715 -20.51 23.86 -58.54
C SER A 715 -19.18 24.64 -58.66
N LEU A 716 -18.14 23.97 -58.13
CA LEU A 716 -16.71 23.95 -58.54
C LEU A 716 -15.73 24.97 -57.92
N ALA A 717 -14.44 24.60 -58.00
CA ALA A 717 -13.30 25.21 -57.34
C ALA A 717 -12.10 25.35 -58.30
N ALA A 718 -11.25 26.34 -58.02
CA ALA A 718 -9.88 26.54 -58.50
C ALA A 718 -9.24 27.53 -57.50
N ASP A 719 -8.21 27.13 -56.74
CA ASP A 719 -6.77 27.24 -57.06
C ASP A 719 -6.20 28.66 -56.89
N GLY A 720 -4.98 28.77 -56.33
CA GLY A 720 -4.25 30.04 -56.24
C GLY A 720 -3.39 30.22 -54.99
N HIS A 721 -2.25 29.51 -54.91
CA HIS A 721 -1.15 29.97 -54.04
C HIS A 721 -0.68 31.37 -54.50
N THR A 722 -0.14 32.22 -53.61
CA THR A 722 1.33 32.38 -53.51
C THR A 722 1.77 33.16 -52.25
N TRP A 723 3.08 33.06 -51.98
CA TRP A 723 3.78 33.46 -50.76
C TRP A 723 4.30 34.91 -50.73
N ARG A 724 4.20 35.58 -49.55
CA ARG A 724 5.18 36.54 -48.92
C ARG A 724 5.62 37.79 -49.74
N PRO A 725 6.46 38.72 -49.20
CA PRO A 725 6.65 39.23 -47.83
C PRO A 725 6.17 40.73 -47.79
N PRO A 726 6.94 41.84 -47.54
CA PRO A 726 8.00 42.14 -46.56
C PRO A 726 7.85 43.51 -45.79
N TYR A 727 8.88 43.81 -44.97
CA TYR A 727 9.41 45.16 -44.62
C TYR A 727 8.92 45.96 -43.38
N VAL A 728 9.81 46.88 -42.95
CA VAL A 728 10.14 47.36 -41.57
C VAL A 728 11.03 48.64 -41.71
N PRO A 729 11.34 49.55 -40.74
CA PRO A 729 10.75 49.97 -39.45
C PRO A 729 10.23 51.45 -39.54
N PRO A 730 10.33 52.37 -38.52
CA PRO A 730 11.61 52.92 -38.00
C PRO A 730 11.77 52.89 -36.45
N ARG A 731 13.00 53.13 -35.97
CA ARG A 731 13.36 53.32 -34.54
C ARG A 731 13.56 54.80 -34.22
N MET A 732 13.42 55.19 -32.95
CA MET A 732 14.32 56.18 -32.31
C MET A 732 14.57 55.84 -30.84
N ASN A 733 15.80 56.13 -30.39
CA ASN A 733 16.27 56.15 -29.00
C ASN A 733 17.61 56.91 -28.99
N PRO A 734 17.95 57.63 -27.92
CA PRO A 734 19.35 57.56 -27.46
C PRO A 734 19.48 57.33 -25.94
N THR A 735 20.63 56.79 -25.56
CA THR A 735 21.04 56.39 -24.21
C THR A 735 21.78 57.50 -23.46
N PHE A 736 21.81 57.43 -22.13
CA PHE A 736 23.06 57.60 -21.35
C PHE A 736 23.00 56.79 -20.05
N ASP A 737 24.13 56.64 -19.36
CA ASP A 737 24.41 55.53 -18.44
C ASP A 737 25.01 55.97 -17.07
N SER A 738 24.92 55.05 -16.10
CA SER A 738 25.66 54.87 -14.83
C SER A 738 26.21 56.05 -14.02
N SER A 739 25.88 56.09 -12.72
CA SER A 739 26.81 55.63 -11.66
C SER A 739 26.22 55.75 -10.23
N VAL A 740 26.92 55.15 -9.27
CA VAL A 740 26.55 54.95 -7.85
C VAL A 740 27.12 56.09 -6.97
N GLN A 741 26.42 56.53 -5.91
CA GLN A 741 26.86 56.41 -4.49
C GLN A 741 26.07 57.27 -3.46
N ASP A 742 25.40 56.58 -2.53
CA ASP A 742 25.15 56.76 -1.07
C ASP A 742 25.25 58.14 -0.31
N ILE A 743 24.62 58.16 0.88
CA ILE A 743 24.79 59.05 2.07
C ILE A 743 23.98 60.39 2.17
N ARG A 744 22.76 60.27 2.74
CA ARG A 744 22.33 60.80 4.08
C ARG A 744 22.26 62.33 4.39
N VAL A 745 21.20 62.73 5.13
CA VAL A 745 21.09 63.78 6.22
C VAL A 745 20.05 64.94 6.06
N ALA A 746 19.11 64.99 7.03
CA ALA A 746 18.41 66.13 7.70
C ALA A 746 17.31 67.05 7.06
N THR A 747 16.10 66.93 7.64
CA THR A 747 15.20 67.98 8.23
C THR A 747 14.58 69.15 7.43
N GLY A 748 13.26 69.32 7.57
CA GLY A 748 12.51 70.58 7.41
C GLY A 748 11.11 70.53 8.08
N ARG A 749 10.63 71.63 8.69
CA ARG A 749 9.30 71.81 9.35
C ARG A 749 8.46 72.83 8.54
N ALA A 750 7.13 72.67 8.38
CA ALA A 750 6.01 73.15 9.25
C ALA A 750 6.03 74.66 9.56
N PRO A 751 4.89 75.40 9.55
CA PRO A 751 3.76 75.27 10.53
C PRO A 751 2.34 75.41 9.90
N GLY A 752 1.19 75.45 10.60
CA GLY A 752 0.85 75.39 12.05
C GLY A 752 -0.66 75.08 12.27
N VAL A 753 -1.15 74.55 13.42
CA VAL A 753 -1.35 75.16 14.78
C VAL A 753 -2.71 75.90 14.90
N PRO A 754 -3.53 75.80 16.00
CA PRO A 754 -3.30 75.21 17.35
C PRO A 754 -4.31 74.14 17.87
N TRP A 755 -4.03 73.59 19.06
CA TRP A 755 -4.88 72.79 19.99
C TRP A 755 -5.16 73.64 21.28
N PRO A 756 -5.28 73.20 22.57
CA PRO A 756 -5.48 71.90 23.28
C PRO A 756 -6.55 72.04 24.43
N PRO A 757 -6.48 71.48 25.68
CA PRO A 757 -5.72 70.36 26.30
C PRO A 757 -6.55 69.31 27.10
N THR A 758 -6.02 68.11 27.41
CA THR A 758 -5.39 67.66 28.70
C THR A 758 -5.27 66.11 28.66
N ASN A 759 -4.55 65.31 29.50
CA ASN A 759 -3.44 65.47 30.48
C ASN A 759 -2.65 64.12 30.61
N VAL A 760 -1.62 64.02 31.48
CA VAL A 760 -0.43 63.13 31.29
C VAL A 760 0.21 62.57 32.61
N HIS A 761 1.08 61.54 32.53
CA HIS A 761 2.32 61.20 33.33
C HIS A 761 2.46 59.67 33.68
N ASN A 762 3.61 58.96 33.87
CA ASN A 762 5.10 59.11 33.85
C ASN A 762 5.79 58.79 35.22
N THR A 763 7.00 58.18 35.39
CA THR A 763 8.00 57.47 34.52
C THR A 763 9.07 56.68 35.32
N GLN A 764 9.60 55.58 34.75
CA GLN A 764 11.01 55.03 34.80
C GLN A 764 11.76 54.53 36.09
N SER A 765 12.16 53.24 36.05
CA SER A 765 13.44 52.53 36.42
C SER A 765 14.44 52.97 37.54
N LEU A 766 14.93 52.01 38.38
CA LEU A 766 16.34 51.49 38.46
C LEU A 766 16.67 50.48 39.64
N ALA A 767 17.69 49.64 39.43
CA ALA A 767 18.66 48.99 40.39
C ALA A 767 18.34 47.84 41.41
N SER A 768 19.01 46.68 41.18
CA SER A 768 19.68 45.68 42.11
C SER A 768 19.07 45.04 43.41
N LYS A 769 18.90 43.70 43.34
CA LYS A 769 19.07 42.52 44.29
C LYS A 769 19.68 42.70 45.73
N PRO A 770 19.57 41.72 46.68
CA PRO A 770 19.00 40.33 46.62
C PRO A 770 18.14 39.78 47.84
N ALA A 771 17.48 38.62 47.62
CA ALA A 771 16.97 37.60 48.60
C ALA A 771 15.79 37.98 49.55
N VAL A 772 14.88 37.10 50.01
CA VAL A 772 14.78 35.61 50.09
C VAL A 772 13.42 35.07 49.52
N LEU A 773 13.31 33.75 49.24
CA LEU A 773 12.22 32.97 48.59
C LEU A 773 10.99 32.64 49.49
N PRO A 774 9.86 32.02 49.03
CA PRO A 774 9.26 31.80 47.66
C PRO A 774 7.79 32.35 47.58
N HIS A 775 6.87 32.18 46.60
CA HIS A 775 6.79 31.71 45.18
C HIS A 775 6.17 30.29 44.89
N ASN A 776 5.37 30.02 43.81
CA ASN A 776 4.26 30.77 43.16
C ASN A 776 3.43 29.92 42.10
N HIS A 777 2.51 30.55 41.33
CA HIS A 777 1.65 30.01 40.25
C HIS A 777 2.04 30.36 38.77
N ILE A 778 1.66 29.50 37.79
CA ILE A 778 0.97 29.71 36.47
C ILE A 778 1.46 30.73 35.37
N ARG A 779 1.63 30.20 34.12
CA ARG A 779 1.61 30.79 32.71
C ARG A 779 2.82 31.61 32.15
N SER A 780 2.86 31.78 30.79
CA SER A 780 3.97 32.25 29.90
C SER A 780 3.46 33.14 28.73
N PRO A 781 4.28 33.78 27.85
CA PRO A 781 4.63 33.20 26.50
C PRO A 781 5.86 33.81 25.70
N PHE A 782 5.99 33.43 24.40
CA PHE A 782 6.61 34.08 23.18
C PHE A 782 8.13 34.00 22.79
N GLU A 783 8.36 33.52 21.53
CA GLU A 783 9.46 33.65 20.50
C GLU A 783 10.97 33.81 20.81
N VAL A 784 11.95 33.38 19.97
CA VAL A 784 12.12 32.26 18.99
C VAL A 784 13.60 32.17 18.55
N LYS A 785 14.18 30.94 18.44
CA LYS A 785 15.29 30.58 17.50
C LYS A 785 15.62 29.07 17.55
N ASN A 786 16.12 28.52 16.44
CA ASN A 786 16.30 27.07 16.23
C ASN A 786 17.59 26.49 16.84
N ALA A 787 17.49 25.28 17.41
CA ALA A 787 18.46 24.20 17.25
C ALA A 787 17.81 22.83 17.58
N SER A 788 18.27 21.80 16.89
CA SER A 788 17.79 20.41 16.79
C SER A 788 17.61 19.58 18.10
N ASN A 789 16.92 18.44 17.94
CA ASN A 789 16.82 17.26 18.83
C ASN A 789 15.88 17.34 20.05
N SER A 790 14.59 17.08 19.80
CA SER A 790 13.65 16.43 20.74
C SER A 790 12.75 15.49 19.92
N VAL A 791 12.94 14.17 19.94
CA VAL A 791 12.51 13.27 21.03
C VAL A 791 11.06 13.56 21.43
N VAL A 792 10.11 13.00 20.66
CA VAL A 792 8.71 12.89 21.08
C VAL A 792 8.62 11.75 22.09
N ASN A 793 8.94 12.05 23.36
CA ASN A 793 8.51 11.21 24.46
C ASN A 793 6.99 11.28 24.53
N HIS A 794 6.29 10.27 24.03
CA HIS A 794 4.96 9.97 24.52
C HIS A 794 5.09 9.57 25.99
N SER A 795 4.73 10.47 26.90
CA SER A 795 4.46 10.12 28.27
C SER A 795 3.27 9.16 28.30
N LEU A 796 3.55 7.86 28.45
CA LEU A 796 2.57 6.84 28.80
C LEU A 796 2.15 6.93 30.29
N ASP A 797 2.03 8.16 30.79
CA ASP A 797 1.39 8.45 32.06
C ASP A 797 -0.10 8.10 31.91
N SER A 798 -0.54 7.08 32.64
CA SER A 798 -1.85 6.43 32.51
C SER A 798 -2.13 5.73 31.17
N LEU A 799 -1.36 4.68 30.89
CA LEU A 799 -2.06 3.38 30.74
C LEU A 799 -2.88 3.17 32.02
N ASP A 800 -4.21 3.10 31.92
CA ASP A 800 -5.07 2.86 33.08
C ASP A 800 -4.91 1.41 33.56
N MET A 801 -3.87 1.18 34.35
CA MET A 801 -3.54 -0.14 34.88
C MET A 801 -4.64 -0.67 35.80
N ALA A 802 -5.41 0.18 36.48
CA ALA A 802 -6.55 -0.24 37.28
C ALA A 802 -7.64 -0.88 36.40
N SER A 803 -7.94 -0.32 35.21
CA SER A 803 -8.86 -0.94 34.26
C SER A 803 -8.40 -2.33 33.77
N THR A 804 -7.09 -2.54 33.66
CA THR A 804 -6.52 -3.83 33.25
C THR A 804 -6.57 -4.83 34.39
N GLN A 805 -6.14 -4.44 35.59
CA GLN A 805 -6.09 -5.27 36.80
C GLN A 805 -7.51 -5.69 37.27
N ALA A 806 -8.51 -4.86 37.01
CA ALA A 806 -9.93 -5.17 37.24
C ALA A 806 -10.50 -6.23 36.27
N GLU A 807 -9.89 -6.46 35.10
CA GLU A 807 -10.25 -7.57 34.20
C GLU A 807 -9.51 -8.85 34.58
N LEU A 808 -8.18 -8.79 34.81
CA LEU A 808 -7.34 -9.97 35.11
C LEU A 808 -7.85 -10.74 36.35
N SER A 809 -8.23 -10.02 37.40
CA SER A 809 -8.76 -10.59 38.65
C SER A 809 -10.08 -11.39 38.50
N LYS A 810 -10.80 -11.27 37.37
CA LYS A 810 -12.06 -12.01 37.13
C LYS A 810 -11.81 -13.45 36.67
N THR A 811 -10.70 -13.72 35.98
CA THR A 811 -10.40 -14.99 35.29
C THR A 811 -9.40 -15.88 36.03
N ALA A 812 -8.75 -15.38 37.08
CA ALA A 812 -7.91 -16.16 37.98
C ALA A 812 -8.60 -17.47 38.44
N GLY A 813 -7.86 -18.59 38.36
CA GLY A 813 -8.34 -19.92 38.72
C GLY A 813 -9.40 -20.56 37.81
N LYS A 814 -9.86 -19.87 36.75
CA LYS A 814 -10.91 -20.35 35.83
C LYS A 814 -10.35 -20.61 34.43
N PRO A 815 -10.94 -21.52 33.63
CA PRO A 815 -10.65 -21.59 32.19
C PRO A 815 -11.04 -20.31 31.46
N ILE A 816 -10.29 -19.94 30.43
CA ILE A 816 -10.56 -18.80 29.53
C ILE A 816 -10.96 -19.34 28.15
N HIS A 817 -12.03 -18.81 27.56
CA HIS A 817 -12.29 -18.93 26.13
C HIS A 817 -11.54 -17.82 25.39
N CYS A 818 -10.71 -18.16 24.41
CA CYS A 818 -10.03 -17.17 23.56
C CYS A 818 -9.71 -17.73 22.17
N LYS A 819 -9.20 -16.89 21.26
CA LYS A 819 -8.86 -17.32 19.90
C LYS A 819 -7.42 -17.80 19.80
N ALA A 820 -7.21 -18.84 19.01
CA ALA A 820 -5.90 -19.35 18.62
C ALA A 820 -5.83 -19.66 17.12
N ALA A 821 -4.61 -19.63 16.57
CA ALA A 821 -4.32 -20.10 15.22
C ALA A 821 -3.87 -21.57 15.29
N VAL A 822 -4.83 -22.48 15.11
CA VAL A 822 -4.62 -23.92 15.24
C VAL A 822 -4.15 -24.50 13.91
N ALA A 823 -2.99 -25.14 13.93
CA ALA A 823 -2.55 -26.01 12.85
C ALA A 823 -3.34 -27.34 12.95
N ARG A 824 -4.31 -27.53 12.04
CA ARG A 824 -5.10 -28.77 12.00
C ARG A 824 -4.41 -29.92 11.25
N LYS A 825 -3.62 -29.64 10.21
CA LYS A 825 -2.76 -30.61 9.51
C LYS A 825 -1.46 -29.98 8.99
N ALA A 826 -0.48 -30.84 8.67
CA ALA A 826 0.81 -30.44 8.12
C ALA A 826 0.71 -29.68 6.78
N GLY A 827 1.15 -28.42 6.77
CA GLY A 827 1.17 -27.55 5.59
C GLY A 827 -0.19 -27.03 5.13
N GLU A 828 -1.28 -27.31 5.86
CA GLU A 828 -2.58 -26.67 5.63
C GLU A 828 -2.66 -25.32 6.37
N PRO A 829 -3.40 -24.31 5.86
CA PRO A 829 -3.53 -23.01 6.52
C PRO A 829 -3.97 -23.13 7.98
N LEU A 830 -3.43 -22.26 8.84
CA LEU A 830 -3.83 -22.19 10.25
C LEU A 830 -5.29 -21.72 10.35
N VAL A 831 -6.09 -22.41 11.14
CA VAL A 831 -7.50 -22.06 11.38
C VAL A 831 -7.56 -21.14 12.60
N ILE A 832 -8.20 -19.97 12.47
CA ILE A 832 -8.53 -19.12 13.62
C ILE A 832 -9.82 -19.65 14.25
N GLU A 833 -9.71 -20.31 15.39
CA GLU A 833 -10.81 -20.93 16.12
C GLU A 833 -10.81 -20.54 17.60
N GLU A 834 -11.95 -20.71 18.26
CA GLU A 834 -12.06 -20.51 19.71
C GLU A 834 -11.59 -21.78 20.43
N ILE A 835 -10.81 -21.58 21.48
CA ILE A 835 -10.21 -22.62 22.30
C ILE A 835 -10.44 -22.31 23.78
N ILE A 836 -10.30 -23.34 24.62
CA ILE A 836 -10.35 -23.22 26.08
C ILE A 836 -8.91 -23.36 26.61
N VAL A 837 -8.46 -22.33 27.33
CA VAL A 837 -7.17 -22.27 28.01
C VAL A 837 -7.38 -22.51 29.50
N ALA A 838 -6.82 -23.60 30.03
CA ALA A 838 -6.89 -23.95 31.44
C ALA A 838 -6.25 -22.88 32.35
N PRO A 839 -6.61 -22.81 33.65
CA PRO A 839 -5.81 -22.08 34.63
C PRO A 839 -4.41 -22.71 34.80
N PRO A 840 -3.41 -21.93 35.23
CA PRO A 840 -2.06 -22.44 35.49
C PRO A 840 -2.06 -23.36 36.72
N LYS A 841 -1.28 -24.45 36.68
CA LYS A 841 -1.03 -25.32 37.84
C LYS A 841 0.20 -24.85 38.63
N SER A 842 0.53 -25.57 39.71
CA SER A 842 1.75 -25.32 40.49
C SER A 842 3.00 -25.14 39.60
N ARG A 843 3.70 -24.02 39.80
CA ARG A 843 4.89 -23.54 39.08
C ARG A 843 4.68 -23.20 37.61
N GLU A 844 3.44 -22.94 37.20
CA GLU A 844 3.08 -22.40 35.90
C GLU A 844 2.54 -20.97 36.02
N VAL A 845 2.62 -20.20 34.94
CA VAL A 845 1.97 -18.88 34.83
C VAL A 845 1.16 -18.81 33.54
N ARG A 846 -0.01 -18.17 33.58
CA ARG A 846 -0.81 -17.88 32.39
C ARG A 846 -0.51 -16.48 31.91
N LEU A 847 -0.16 -16.36 30.65
CA LEU A 847 0.25 -15.12 30.00
C LEU A 847 -0.82 -14.69 29.00
N LYS A 848 -1.17 -13.41 29.04
CA LYS A 848 -1.87 -12.72 27.96
C LYS A 848 -0.86 -12.31 26.91
N ILE A 849 -0.94 -12.86 25.71
CA ILE A 849 -0.01 -12.52 24.62
C ILE A 849 -0.39 -11.15 24.05
N ILE A 850 0.57 -10.24 24.02
CA ILE A 850 0.40 -8.88 23.47
C ILE A 850 0.91 -8.82 22.03
N CYS A 851 2.03 -9.49 21.74
CA CYS A 851 2.59 -9.65 20.41
C CYS A 851 3.36 -10.98 20.29
N THR A 852 3.48 -11.47 19.06
CA THR A 852 4.24 -12.68 18.72
C THR A 852 4.82 -12.54 17.32
N SER A 853 6.06 -13.00 17.13
CA SER A 853 6.75 -13.04 15.84
C SER A 853 6.77 -14.48 15.27
N LEU A 854 7.08 -14.60 13.98
CA LEU A 854 7.13 -15.86 13.26
C LEU A 854 8.58 -16.27 13.02
N CYS A 855 9.04 -17.33 13.69
CA CYS A 855 10.38 -17.86 13.47
C CYS A 855 10.38 -18.88 12.31
N HIS A 856 11.54 -19.13 11.70
CA HIS A 856 11.67 -20.13 10.65
C HIS A 856 11.34 -21.56 11.14
N ILE A 857 11.59 -21.86 12.42
CA ILE A 857 11.27 -23.16 13.01
C ILE A 857 9.74 -23.40 13.16
N ASP A 858 8.92 -22.35 13.37
CA ASP A 858 7.45 -22.50 13.31
C ASP A 858 7.02 -22.97 11.91
N VAL A 859 7.60 -22.39 10.85
CA VAL A 859 7.33 -22.74 9.45
C VAL A 859 7.84 -24.14 9.09
N THR A 860 8.99 -24.55 9.61
CA THR A 860 9.51 -25.92 9.47
C THR A 860 8.54 -26.93 10.09
N PHE A 861 8.14 -26.72 11.35
CA PHE A 861 7.29 -27.68 12.07
C PHE A 861 5.85 -27.69 11.57
N TRP A 862 5.32 -26.56 11.12
CA TRP A 862 4.04 -26.49 10.40
C TRP A 862 4.00 -27.43 9.18
N LYS A 863 5.12 -27.63 8.48
CA LYS A 863 5.22 -28.47 7.27
C LYS A 863 5.53 -29.95 7.55
N LEU A 864 5.89 -30.34 8.78
CA LEU A 864 6.31 -31.72 9.09
C LEU A 864 5.13 -32.71 9.08
N LYS A 865 5.15 -33.65 8.14
CA LYS A 865 4.14 -34.73 8.01
C LYS A 865 4.35 -35.94 8.94
N ILE A 866 5.35 -35.90 9.83
CA ILE A 866 5.79 -37.08 10.60
C ILE A 866 5.07 -37.16 11.95
N CYS A 867 3.99 -37.95 11.98
CA CYS A 867 3.29 -38.44 13.17
C CYS A 867 3.38 -39.98 13.25
N ASN A 868 4.54 -40.53 13.62
CA ASN A 868 4.71 -41.99 13.67
C ASN A 868 4.62 -42.52 15.10
N PHE A 869 3.39 -42.80 15.56
CA PHE A 869 3.08 -43.33 16.90
C PHE A 869 3.80 -44.65 17.27
N THR A 870 4.45 -45.31 16.32
CA THR A 870 5.16 -46.59 16.53
C THR A 870 6.52 -46.47 17.23
N ARG A 871 7.08 -45.26 17.41
CA ARG A 871 8.29 -45.03 18.21
C ARG A 871 8.10 -43.88 19.21
N ILE A 872 8.09 -44.23 20.50
CA ILE A 872 7.80 -43.36 21.67
C ILE A 872 8.90 -42.28 21.93
N LYS A 873 9.77 -41.98 20.97
CA LYS A 873 10.91 -41.05 21.14
C LYS A 873 10.91 -39.85 20.18
N GLU A 874 10.06 -39.82 19.16
CA GLU A 874 10.06 -38.79 18.11
C GLU A 874 8.64 -38.27 17.82
N PHE A 875 8.24 -37.18 18.49
CA PHE A 875 6.93 -36.54 18.36
C PHE A 875 6.95 -35.13 17.70
N PRO A 876 7.72 -34.87 16.62
CA PRO A 876 7.87 -33.52 16.10
C PRO A 876 6.60 -33.00 15.40
N GLY A 877 5.94 -33.81 14.54
CA GLY A 877 4.88 -33.37 13.64
C GLY A 877 3.45 -33.49 14.19
N CYS A 878 3.23 -33.43 15.50
CA CYS A 878 1.89 -33.58 16.10
C CYS A 878 0.94 -32.42 15.77
N PHE A 879 -0.28 -32.78 15.33
CA PHE A 879 -1.46 -31.92 15.15
C PHE A 879 -2.66 -32.61 15.83
N LEU A 880 -3.68 -31.91 16.33
CA LEU A 880 -3.92 -30.47 16.32
C LEU A 880 -2.94 -29.71 17.25
N ARG A 881 -2.43 -28.54 16.83
CA ARG A 881 -1.38 -27.83 17.59
C ARG A 881 -1.47 -26.31 17.45
N ILE A 882 -1.11 -25.60 18.52
CA ILE A 882 -0.89 -24.14 18.50
C ILE A 882 0.61 -23.89 18.37
N LEU A 883 1.02 -23.22 17.28
CA LEU A 883 2.42 -22.87 17.01
C LEU A 883 2.80 -21.54 17.72
N GLY A 884 3.97 -21.00 17.38
CA GLY A 884 4.51 -19.80 18.00
C GLY A 884 5.30 -20.12 19.26
N HIS A 885 6.47 -19.53 19.36
CA HIS A 885 7.32 -19.56 20.55
C HIS A 885 8.11 -18.25 20.74
N GLU A 886 7.96 -17.29 19.80
CA GLU A 886 8.50 -15.95 19.94
C GLU A 886 7.42 -14.96 20.33
N ALA A 887 7.48 -14.40 21.54
CA ALA A 887 6.42 -13.51 22.03
C ALA A 887 6.86 -12.55 23.13
N PHE A 888 5.99 -11.58 23.41
CA PHE A 888 5.96 -10.83 24.65
C PHE A 888 4.52 -10.84 25.18
N GLY A 889 4.39 -10.93 26.50
CA GLY A 889 3.10 -11.01 27.18
C GLY A 889 3.10 -10.37 28.56
N VAL A 890 1.91 -10.30 29.15
CA VAL A 890 1.70 -9.86 30.53
C VAL A 890 1.17 -11.06 31.33
N VAL A 891 1.68 -11.27 32.55
CA VAL A 891 1.15 -12.31 33.46
C VAL A 891 -0.30 -11.97 33.82
N GLU A 892 -1.23 -12.87 33.49
CA GLU A 892 -2.66 -12.74 33.84
C GLU A 892 -3.00 -13.47 35.13
N SER A 893 -2.41 -14.65 35.37
CA SER A 893 -2.55 -15.36 36.65
C SER A 893 -1.33 -16.26 36.91
N VAL A 894 -1.06 -16.49 38.20
CA VAL A 894 0.04 -17.34 38.68
C VAL A 894 -0.50 -18.59 39.35
N GLY A 895 0.14 -19.73 39.12
CA GLY A 895 -0.14 -20.95 39.86
C GLY A 895 0.52 -20.98 41.24
N GLU A 896 0.19 -22.01 42.02
CA GLU A 896 0.84 -22.28 43.32
C GLU A 896 2.37 -22.37 43.18
N ASP A 897 3.11 -22.05 44.25
CA ASP A 897 4.57 -22.25 44.30
C ASP A 897 5.40 -21.40 43.29
N VAL A 898 4.76 -20.51 42.51
CA VAL A 898 5.42 -19.48 41.69
C VAL A 898 6.08 -18.44 42.61
N ARG A 899 7.31 -18.01 42.25
CA ARG A 899 8.09 -17.02 43.01
C ARG A 899 8.82 -16.06 42.07
N GLY A 900 8.73 -14.76 42.34
CA GLY A 900 9.40 -13.72 41.53
C GLY A 900 8.67 -13.33 40.24
N LEU A 901 7.40 -13.72 40.11
CA LEU A 901 6.46 -13.24 39.09
C LEU A 901 5.10 -12.98 39.78
N GLU A 902 4.41 -11.92 39.37
CA GLU A 902 3.11 -11.51 39.89
C GLU A 902 2.17 -11.04 38.75
N GLU A 903 0.87 -10.91 39.03
CA GLU A 903 -0.12 -10.50 38.04
C GLU A 903 0.10 -9.05 37.58
N GLY A 904 0.14 -8.83 36.26
CA GLY A 904 0.54 -7.57 35.65
C GLY A 904 2.00 -7.50 35.19
N ASP A 905 2.83 -8.50 35.45
CA ASP A 905 4.23 -8.50 35.05
C ASP A 905 4.45 -8.59 33.54
N SER A 906 5.25 -7.66 33.01
CA SER A 906 5.82 -7.69 31.66
C SER A 906 6.85 -8.82 31.53
N VAL A 907 6.58 -9.79 30.65
CA VAL A 907 7.41 -10.99 30.50
C VAL A 907 7.68 -11.39 29.05
N VAL A 908 8.85 -11.98 28.84
CA VAL A 908 9.21 -12.71 27.61
C VAL A 908 9.17 -14.22 27.94
N PRO A 909 8.28 -15.02 27.32
CA PRO A 909 8.40 -16.48 27.33
C PRO A 909 9.58 -16.93 26.45
N ILE A 910 10.23 -18.03 26.83
CA ILE A 910 11.47 -18.52 26.22
C ILE A 910 11.40 -20.05 26.09
N PHE A 911 11.67 -20.58 24.90
CA PHE A 911 11.51 -22.01 24.60
C PHE A 911 12.51 -22.92 25.35
N LEU A 912 13.70 -22.39 25.67
CA LEU A 912 14.73 -23.09 26.43
C LEU A 912 14.45 -22.92 27.95
N PRO A 913 14.28 -24.01 28.72
CA PRO A 913 13.95 -23.91 30.15
C PRO A 913 15.18 -23.61 31.02
N ASP A 914 15.05 -22.65 31.93
CA ASP A 914 16.05 -22.35 32.96
C ASP A 914 15.44 -22.48 34.37
N CYS A 915 15.80 -23.56 35.08
CA CYS A 915 15.34 -23.81 36.43
C CYS A 915 16.03 -22.96 37.51
N THR A 916 17.12 -22.25 37.20
CA THR A 916 18.01 -21.50 38.13
C THR A 916 18.67 -22.32 39.27
N GLU A 917 18.22 -23.54 39.55
CA GLU A 917 18.61 -24.34 40.71
C GLU A 917 19.69 -25.41 40.45
N CYS A 918 19.91 -25.84 39.20
CA CYS A 918 20.78 -27.02 38.95
C CYS A 918 22.26 -26.67 38.79
N LEU A 919 23.09 -27.32 39.62
CA LEU A 919 24.50 -26.95 39.86
C LEU A 919 25.35 -27.00 38.59
N ASP A 920 25.31 -28.12 37.86
CA ASP A 920 26.21 -28.41 36.74
C ASP A 920 25.89 -27.59 35.47
N TYR A 921 24.70 -26.98 35.39
CA TYR A 921 24.22 -26.27 34.20
C TYR A 921 23.63 -24.88 34.51
N CYS A 922 22.42 -24.78 35.08
CA CYS A 922 21.73 -23.49 35.31
C CYS A 922 22.56 -22.51 36.16
N THR A 923 23.33 -22.96 37.15
CA THR A 923 24.27 -22.08 37.88
C THR A 923 25.69 -22.09 37.31
N SER A 924 26.11 -23.17 36.64
CA SER A 924 27.43 -23.31 36.02
C SER A 924 27.65 -22.36 34.84
N LYS A 925 28.74 -21.61 34.82
CA LYS A 925 29.06 -20.71 33.68
C LYS A 925 29.41 -21.44 32.37
N LYS A 926 29.51 -22.78 32.37
CA LYS A 926 29.98 -23.60 31.24
C LYS A 926 28.89 -24.12 30.28
N SER A 927 27.59 -23.93 30.59
CA SER A 927 26.50 -24.39 29.74
C SER A 927 25.24 -23.55 29.95
N ASN A 928 24.35 -23.49 28.94
CA ASN A 928 23.02 -22.90 29.03
C ASN A 928 21.87 -23.90 29.06
N ASN A 929 22.16 -25.21 29.00
CA ASN A 929 21.14 -26.25 29.16
C ASN A 929 20.58 -26.31 30.59
N CYS A 930 19.55 -27.14 30.81
CA CYS A 930 19.08 -27.51 32.13
C CYS A 930 19.06 -29.04 32.28
N SER A 931 19.58 -29.55 33.40
CA SER A 931 19.52 -30.99 33.72
C SER A 931 18.17 -31.43 34.29
N LYS A 932 17.45 -30.55 35.01
CA LYS A 932 16.09 -30.83 35.50
C LYS A 932 15.07 -30.88 34.37
N PHE A 933 15.21 -29.98 33.39
CA PHE A 933 14.33 -29.87 32.23
C PHE A 933 15.18 -29.88 30.95
N GLN A 934 15.49 -31.07 30.44
CA GLN A 934 16.20 -31.20 29.17
C GLN A 934 15.32 -30.65 28.04
N PHE A 935 15.86 -29.77 27.18
CA PHE A 935 15.15 -29.28 26.00
C PHE A 935 14.78 -30.45 25.07
N LYS A 936 13.48 -30.64 24.87
CA LYS A 936 12.88 -31.67 24.02
C LYS A 936 11.63 -31.07 23.38
N ILE A 937 11.43 -31.34 22.09
CA ILE A 937 10.25 -30.86 21.37
C ILE A 937 9.06 -31.76 21.73
N SER A 938 8.37 -31.36 22.81
CA SER A 938 7.25 -32.05 23.43
C SER A 938 5.91 -31.47 22.94
N PRO A 939 4.87 -32.29 22.72
CA PRO A 939 3.49 -31.81 22.57
C PRO A 939 2.81 -31.47 23.91
N TRP A 940 3.50 -31.68 25.04
CA TRP A 940 2.99 -31.60 26.42
C TRP A 940 3.77 -30.64 27.32
N MET A 941 3.13 -30.17 28.40
CA MET A 941 3.76 -29.41 29.49
C MET A 941 4.88 -30.18 30.19
N LEU A 942 5.94 -29.47 30.60
CA LEU A 942 7.19 -30.06 31.10
C LEU A 942 7.07 -30.83 32.42
N ARG A 943 6.12 -30.49 33.29
CA ARG A 943 6.01 -31.09 34.65
C ARG A 943 5.12 -32.32 34.73
N ASP A 944 3.97 -32.29 34.06
CA ASP A 944 2.90 -33.28 34.25
C ASP A 944 2.51 -34.06 32.98
N GLY A 945 3.11 -33.73 31.83
CA GLY A 945 2.83 -34.42 30.57
C GLY A 945 1.42 -34.20 30.00
N THR A 946 0.70 -33.16 30.45
CA THR A 946 -0.64 -32.81 29.96
C THR A 946 -0.65 -31.56 29.08
N SER A 947 -1.80 -31.22 28.48
CA SER A 947 -1.99 -29.93 27.80
C SER A 947 -2.68 -28.90 28.69
N ARG A 948 -2.67 -27.64 28.25
CA ARG A 948 -3.44 -26.52 28.83
C ARG A 948 -4.50 -25.99 27.85
N PHE A 949 -4.64 -26.63 26.70
CA PHE A 949 -5.46 -26.21 25.58
C PHE A 949 -6.40 -27.33 25.12
N THR A 950 -7.68 -27.03 24.98
CA THR A 950 -8.65 -27.88 24.28
C THR A 950 -9.47 -27.05 23.30
N THR A 951 -10.01 -27.68 22.24
CA THR A 951 -11.08 -27.05 21.44
C THR A 951 -12.36 -26.94 22.28
N VAL A 952 -13.32 -26.14 21.81
CA VAL A 952 -14.67 -26.07 22.42
C VAL A 952 -15.38 -27.44 22.37
N ASP A 953 -15.08 -28.26 21.35
CA ASP A 953 -15.59 -29.64 21.21
C ASP A 953 -14.86 -30.68 22.10
N GLY A 954 -13.84 -30.26 22.86
CA GLY A 954 -13.09 -31.11 23.79
C GLY A 954 -11.89 -31.85 23.21
N GLU A 955 -11.49 -31.59 21.96
CA GLU A 955 -10.26 -32.15 21.39
C GLU A 955 -9.03 -31.56 22.09
N THR A 956 -8.02 -32.37 22.42
CA THR A 956 -6.76 -31.85 22.99
C THR A 956 -5.92 -31.16 21.92
N LEU A 957 -5.50 -29.91 22.19
CA LEU A 957 -4.54 -29.19 21.35
C LEU A 957 -3.13 -29.33 21.94
N TYR A 958 -2.13 -29.61 21.10
CA TYR A 958 -0.75 -29.80 21.53
C TYR A 958 0.05 -28.50 21.64
N HIS A 959 1.00 -28.50 22.57
CA HIS A 959 1.99 -27.43 22.77
C HIS A 959 3.09 -27.43 21.69
N PHE A 960 3.75 -26.29 21.56
CA PHE A 960 4.90 -26.02 20.69
C PHE A 960 5.98 -25.26 21.50
N PRO A 961 7.27 -25.65 21.38
CA PRO A 961 8.33 -25.55 22.38
C PRO A 961 8.08 -24.73 23.65
N SER A 962 7.27 -25.30 24.55
CA SER A 962 7.00 -24.79 25.90
C SER A 962 6.34 -23.40 25.98
N VAL A 963 5.83 -22.86 24.86
CA VAL A 963 5.34 -21.48 24.78
C VAL A 963 3.99 -21.35 24.04
N SER A 964 3.81 -21.97 22.87
CA SER A 964 2.59 -21.87 22.02
C SER A 964 1.98 -20.46 22.02
N SER A 965 2.62 -19.49 21.36
CA SER A 965 2.22 -18.07 21.40
C SER A 965 1.18 -17.64 20.38
N PHE A 966 0.76 -18.50 19.43
CA PHE A 966 -0.29 -18.16 18.45
C PHE A 966 -1.71 -18.30 19.03
N THR A 967 -1.90 -17.79 20.24
CA THR A 967 -3.14 -17.74 21.03
C THR A 967 -3.15 -16.46 21.85
N GLU A 968 -4.33 -15.89 22.12
CA GLU A 968 -4.49 -14.69 22.94
C GLU A 968 -4.08 -14.93 24.41
N TYR A 969 -4.18 -16.17 24.90
CA TYR A 969 -3.64 -16.60 26.20
C TYR A 969 -2.87 -17.93 26.09
N THR A 970 -1.76 -18.06 26.80
CA THR A 970 -0.96 -19.31 26.88
C THR A 970 -0.56 -19.59 28.34
N VAL A 971 -0.20 -20.83 28.65
CA VAL A 971 0.31 -21.23 29.98
C VAL A 971 1.71 -21.81 29.81
N VAL A 972 2.68 -21.27 30.55
CA VAL A 972 4.10 -21.66 30.49
C VAL A 972 4.64 -22.04 31.87
N ASP A 973 5.66 -22.88 31.89
CA ASP A 973 6.39 -23.20 33.13
C ASP A 973 7.16 -21.95 33.62
N ILE A 974 7.31 -21.78 34.94
CA ILE A 974 8.19 -20.76 35.51
C ILE A 974 9.63 -20.86 34.96
N ALA A 975 10.10 -22.04 34.52
CA ALA A 975 11.38 -22.25 33.85
C ALA A 975 11.48 -21.56 32.48
N ASN A 976 10.36 -21.33 31.80
CA ASN A 976 10.26 -20.88 30.40
C ASN A 976 9.79 -19.42 30.26
N VAL A 977 10.03 -18.58 31.28
CA VAL A 977 9.59 -17.18 31.31
C VAL A 977 10.58 -16.30 32.07
N LYS A 978 10.72 -15.05 31.61
CA LYS A 978 11.59 -14.02 32.18
C LYS A 978 10.85 -12.68 32.30
N LYS A 979 10.79 -12.13 33.51
CA LYS A 979 10.40 -10.73 33.78
C LYS A 979 11.40 -9.80 33.09
N ILE A 980 10.90 -8.83 32.32
CA ILE A 980 11.69 -7.78 31.67
C ILE A 980 11.20 -6.40 32.12
N ASP A 981 11.98 -5.37 31.81
CA ASP A 981 11.59 -3.98 32.07
C ASP A 981 10.42 -3.55 31.17
N PRO A 982 9.34 -2.93 31.70
CA PRO A 982 8.21 -2.47 30.89
C PRO A 982 8.55 -1.31 29.92
N CYS A 983 9.72 -0.68 30.04
CA CYS A 983 10.14 0.40 29.13
C CYS A 983 10.61 -0.09 27.75
N VAL A 984 10.68 -1.41 27.52
CA VAL A 984 11.08 -1.98 26.23
C VAL A 984 9.94 -1.88 25.20
N PRO A 985 10.17 -1.34 23.98
CA PRO A 985 9.21 -1.36 22.89
C PRO A 985 8.69 -2.77 22.61
N LEU A 986 7.37 -2.96 22.71
CA LEU A 986 6.73 -4.27 22.74
C LEU A 986 6.98 -5.09 21.46
N ASN A 987 7.11 -4.42 20.32
CA ASN A 987 7.45 -5.01 19.01
C ASN A 987 8.91 -5.49 18.91
N ARG A 988 9.83 -4.96 19.73
CA ARG A 988 11.22 -5.45 19.82
C ARG A 988 11.38 -6.48 20.96
N ALA A 989 10.59 -6.34 22.02
CA ALA A 989 10.62 -7.23 23.18
C ALA A 989 10.45 -8.72 22.82
N CYS A 990 9.60 -9.05 21.85
CA CYS A 990 9.38 -10.44 21.43
C CYS A 990 10.61 -11.08 20.77
N LEU A 991 11.52 -10.33 20.15
CA LEU A 991 12.68 -10.88 19.44
C LEU A 991 13.74 -11.51 20.39
N PHE A 992 13.78 -11.08 21.66
CA PHE A 992 14.69 -11.63 22.68
C PHE A 992 14.35 -13.08 23.09
N SER A 993 13.17 -13.59 22.74
CA SER A 993 12.73 -14.97 23.01
C SER A 993 13.42 -16.04 22.15
N CYS A 994 13.94 -15.67 20.98
CA CYS A 994 14.69 -16.55 20.08
C CYS A 994 15.55 -15.74 19.08
N GLY A 995 14.95 -15.03 18.12
CA GLY A 995 15.62 -14.47 16.94
C GLY A 995 16.85 -13.55 17.18
N VAL A 996 16.91 -12.84 18.31
CA VAL A 996 18.02 -11.92 18.67
C VAL A 996 19.01 -12.52 19.69
N SER A 997 18.78 -13.76 20.16
CA SER A 997 19.63 -14.42 21.18
C SER A 997 21.09 -14.69 20.78
N THR A 998 21.47 -14.44 19.52
CA THR A 998 22.83 -14.67 18.99
C THR A 998 23.76 -13.45 18.98
N ASP A 999 23.28 -12.26 19.39
CA ASP A 999 24.10 -11.03 19.49
C ASP A 999 25.32 -11.20 20.42
N GLU A 1000 25.14 -11.89 21.56
CA GLU A 1000 26.18 -12.08 22.58
C GLU A 1000 27.23 -13.16 22.24
N LEU A 1001 27.63 -13.20 20.96
CA LEU A 1001 28.87 -13.82 20.47
C LEU A 1001 30.14 -13.33 21.19
N ARG A 1002 30.03 -12.25 21.97
CA ARG A 1002 31.03 -11.74 22.91
C ARG A 1002 31.20 -12.58 24.20
N SER A 1003 30.47 -13.69 24.42
CA SER A 1003 30.65 -14.49 25.66
C SER A 1003 30.68 -16.02 25.57
N ARG A 1004 29.71 -16.74 24.97
CA ARG A 1004 29.48 -18.17 25.34
C ARG A 1004 29.40 -19.24 24.26
N CYS A 1005 29.53 -18.92 22.98
CA CYS A 1005 29.60 -19.94 21.90
C CYS A 1005 30.89 -20.82 21.93
N CYS A 1006 31.68 -20.81 23.01
CA CYS A 1006 32.86 -21.65 23.22
C CYS A 1006 33.01 -21.97 24.74
N PRO A 1007 33.05 -23.25 25.16
CA PRO A 1007 33.29 -23.62 26.56
C PRO A 1007 34.62 -23.10 27.15
N GLU A 1008 35.59 -22.81 26.28
CA GLU A 1008 36.89 -22.21 26.61
C GLU A 1008 37.06 -20.81 25.99
N ASN A 1009 36.22 -19.87 26.42
CA ASN A 1009 36.56 -18.46 26.61
C ASN A 1009 37.32 -17.75 25.45
N ARG A 1010 36.93 -18.04 24.19
CA ARG A 1010 37.43 -17.41 22.96
C ARG A 1010 36.27 -17.02 22.06
N ASN A 1011 35.96 -15.72 22.05
CA ASN A 1011 35.04 -15.07 21.12
C ASN A 1011 35.58 -15.17 19.67
N VAL A 1012 34.87 -14.58 18.71
CA VAL A 1012 35.51 -14.18 17.44
C VAL A 1012 36.70 -13.28 17.78
N GLU A 1013 37.90 -13.68 17.37
CA GLU A 1013 39.15 -13.00 17.75
C GLU A 1013 39.35 -11.77 16.86
N PRO A 1014 39.69 -10.58 17.38
CA PRO A 1014 39.94 -9.39 16.55
C PRO A 1014 40.98 -9.67 15.46
N GLY A 1015 40.68 -9.28 14.22
CA GLY A 1015 41.46 -9.68 13.04
C GLY A 1015 40.95 -10.91 12.28
N SER A 1016 39.96 -11.63 12.81
CA SER A 1016 39.41 -12.85 12.17
C SER A 1016 38.71 -12.59 10.83
N THR A 1017 38.74 -13.60 9.96
CA THR A 1017 37.82 -13.78 8.84
C THR A 1017 36.63 -14.64 9.29
N VAL A 1018 35.41 -14.14 9.09
CA VAL A 1018 34.15 -14.80 9.43
C VAL A 1018 33.36 -15.10 8.16
N VAL A 1019 32.65 -16.24 8.11
CA VAL A 1019 31.68 -16.58 7.06
C VAL A 1019 30.33 -16.88 7.71
N ILE A 1020 29.24 -16.42 7.08
CA ILE A 1020 27.87 -16.53 7.59
C ILE A 1020 26.97 -17.09 6.49
N PHE A 1021 26.55 -18.36 6.64
CA PHE A 1021 25.60 -19.01 5.74
C PHE A 1021 24.16 -18.71 6.19
N GLY A 1022 23.43 -17.98 5.34
CA GLY A 1022 22.06 -17.51 5.58
C GLY A 1022 22.00 -16.16 6.28
N LEU A 1023 21.82 -15.08 5.52
CA LEU A 1023 21.53 -13.75 6.05
C LEU A 1023 20.03 -13.63 6.39
N GLY A 1024 19.57 -14.40 7.37
CA GLY A 1024 18.31 -14.18 8.09
C GLY A 1024 18.56 -13.38 9.38
N ALA A 1025 17.54 -13.20 10.23
CA ALA A 1025 17.67 -12.46 11.50
C ALA A 1025 18.85 -12.95 12.36
N ILE A 1026 18.99 -14.28 12.51
CA ILE A 1026 20.13 -14.92 13.20
C ILE A 1026 21.47 -14.56 12.52
N GLY A 1027 21.54 -14.63 11.18
CA GLY A 1027 22.75 -14.32 10.41
C GLY A 1027 23.15 -12.85 10.46
N LEU A 1028 22.18 -11.93 10.50
CA LEU A 1028 22.43 -10.49 10.69
C LEU A 1028 22.90 -10.18 12.12
N ALA A 1029 22.30 -10.82 13.14
CA ALA A 1029 22.79 -10.75 14.52
C ALA A 1029 24.22 -11.34 14.68
N VAL A 1030 24.56 -12.37 13.90
CA VAL A 1030 25.93 -12.93 13.83
C VAL A 1030 26.88 -11.98 13.12
N ALA A 1031 26.45 -11.28 12.08
CA ALA A 1031 27.26 -10.26 11.40
C ALA A 1031 27.58 -9.10 12.35
N GLU A 1032 26.57 -8.60 13.06
CA GLU A 1032 26.72 -7.54 14.06
C GLU A 1032 27.62 -7.99 15.22
N GLY A 1033 27.42 -9.20 15.73
CA GLY A 1033 28.29 -9.81 16.76
C GLY A 1033 29.74 -9.98 16.30
N ALA A 1034 29.97 -10.29 15.02
CA ALA A 1034 31.31 -10.35 14.42
C ALA A 1034 31.95 -8.96 14.25
N ARG A 1035 31.17 -7.96 13.81
CA ARG A 1035 31.57 -6.56 13.69
C ARG A 1035 31.98 -5.98 15.05
N ILE A 1036 31.14 -6.16 16.07
CA ILE A 1036 31.40 -5.73 17.45
C ILE A 1036 32.60 -6.49 18.07
N SER A 1037 32.85 -7.72 17.65
CA SER A 1037 34.04 -8.50 18.07
C SER A 1037 35.33 -8.12 17.33
N GLY A 1038 35.28 -7.21 16.35
CA GLY A 1038 36.47 -6.75 15.61
C GLY A 1038 36.95 -7.71 14.53
N ALA A 1039 36.07 -8.50 13.93
CA ALA A 1039 36.39 -9.23 12.70
C ALA A 1039 36.81 -8.23 11.59
N THR A 1040 37.89 -8.53 10.87
CA THR A 1040 38.39 -7.66 9.78
C THR A 1040 37.74 -7.99 8.44
N ARG A 1041 37.15 -9.19 8.31
CA ARG A 1041 36.42 -9.60 7.11
C ARG A 1041 35.26 -10.52 7.48
N SER A 1042 34.12 -10.32 6.84
CA SER A 1042 32.84 -10.97 7.15
C SER A 1042 32.12 -11.26 5.83
N ILE A 1043 32.01 -12.54 5.48
CA ILE A 1043 31.49 -13.00 4.19
C ILE A 1043 30.08 -13.55 4.38
N GLY A 1044 29.09 -12.82 3.88
CA GLY A 1044 27.70 -13.28 3.84
C GLY A 1044 27.45 -14.22 2.65
N VAL A 1045 26.81 -15.34 2.90
CA VAL A 1045 26.45 -16.34 1.86
C VAL A 1045 24.94 -16.54 1.89
N ASP A 1046 24.25 -16.16 0.82
CA ASP A 1046 22.79 -16.32 0.70
C ASP A 1046 22.39 -16.49 -0.78
N ILE A 1047 21.20 -17.03 -1.04
CA ILE A 1047 20.65 -17.15 -2.41
C ILE A 1047 20.05 -15.83 -2.92
N ASN A 1048 19.67 -14.91 -2.02
CA ASN A 1048 19.11 -13.62 -2.40
C ASN A 1048 20.15 -12.50 -2.34
N SER A 1049 20.49 -11.92 -3.50
CA SER A 1049 21.39 -10.78 -3.63
C SER A 1049 20.92 -9.52 -2.91
N ASP A 1050 19.61 -9.29 -2.78
CA ASP A 1050 19.04 -8.09 -2.14
C ASP A 1050 19.53 -7.93 -0.67
N LYS A 1051 19.88 -9.06 -0.04
CA LYS A 1051 20.38 -9.11 1.34
C LYS A 1051 21.81 -8.59 1.51
N LEU A 1052 22.56 -8.35 0.42
CA LEU A 1052 23.86 -7.69 0.47
C LEU A 1052 23.76 -6.33 1.17
N GLU A 1053 22.76 -5.52 0.82
CA GLU A 1053 22.67 -4.14 1.29
C GLU A 1053 22.30 -4.06 2.78
N ILE A 1054 21.36 -4.91 3.22
CA ILE A 1054 21.07 -5.07 4.66
C ILE A 1054 22.29 -5.65 5.38
N GLY A 1055 22.96 -6.66 4.80
CA GLY A 1055 24.16 -7.27 5.37
C GLY A 1055 25.28 -6.26 5.63
N ARG A 1056 25.53 -5.33 4.69
CA ARG A 1056 26.52 -4.24 4.85
C ARG A 1056 26.26 -3.40 6.09
N GLN A 1057 25.00 -3.08 6.39
CA GLN A 1057 24.62 -2.27 7.56
C GLN A 1057 24.96 -2.98 8.88
N PHE A 1058 24.81 -4.31 8.92
CA PHE A 1058 25.25 -5.17 10.04
C PHE A 1058 26.72 -5.64 9.93
N GLY A 1059 27.53 -4.99 9.08
CA GLY A 1059 28.97 -5.21 9.01
C GLY A 1059 29.44 -6.41 8.21
N VAL A 1060 28.68 -6.88 7.22
CA VAL A 1060 29.17 -7.82 6.18
C VAL A 1060 30.07 -7.07 5.19
N THR A 1061 31.33 -7.47 5.02
CA THR A 1061 32.28 -6.85 4.08
C THR A 1061 32.20 -7.42 2.67
N ASP A 1062 31.89 -8.71 2.54
CA ASP A 1062 31.86 -9.44 1.27
C ASP A 1062 30.56 -10.25 1.16
N PHE A 1063 30.06 -10.45 -0.05
CA PHE A 1063 28.88 -11.29 -0.28
C PHE A 1063 29.11 -12.29 -1.41
N VAL A 1064 28.59 -13.51 -1.23
CA VAL A 1064 28.67 -14.61 -2.20
C VAL A 1064 27.25 -15.12 -2.42
N ASN A 1065 26.67 -14.82 -3.59
CA ASN A 1065 25.43 -15.47 -3.99
C ASN A 1065 25.74 -16.92 -4.41
N SER A 1066 25.13 -17.90 -3.73
CA SER A 1066 25.40 -19.32 -4.04
C SER A 1066 24.90 -19.77 -5.41
N ASN A 1067 23.95 -19.04 -6.01
CA ASN A 1067 23.42 -19.34 -7.35
C ASN A 1067 24.35 -18.84 -8.48
N SER A 1068 25.35 -18.01 -8.17
CA SER A 1068 26.30 -17.49 -9.18
C SER A 1068 27.44 -18.46 -9.54
N TYR A 1069 27.42 -19.68 -9.01
CA TYR A 1069 28.54 -20.64 -9.10
C TYR A 1069 28.06 -22.08 -9.36
N GLU A 1070 27.39 -22.33 -10.50
CA GLU A 1070 26.88 -23.67 -10.84
C GLU A 1070 28.02 -24.73 -10.95
N ASP A 1071 29.20 -24.34 -11.43
CA ASP A 1071 30.36 -25.23 -11.63
C ASP A 1071 31.29 -25.40 -10.40
N LYS A 1072 31.03 -24.74 -9.26
CA LYS A 1072 31.91 -24.80 -8.08
C LYS A 1072 31.15 -24.88 -6.74
N PRO A 1073 31.57 -25.74 -5.79
CA PRO A 1073 31.05 -25.68 -4.43
C PRO A 1073 31.46 -24.36 -3.76
N ILE A 1074 30.54 -23.76 -3.00
CA ILE A 1074 30.73 -22.43 -2.39
C ILE A 1074 31.90 -22.43 -1.41
N SER A 1075 32.16 -23.56 -0.76
CA SER A 1075 33.34 -23.75 0.08
C SER A 1075 34.66 -23.65 -0.68
N GLN A 1076 34.72 -23.99 -1.97
CA GLN A 1076 35.89 -23.73 -2.81
C GLN A 1076 36.01 -22.23 -3.13
N VAL A 1077 34.91 -21.56 -3.49
CA VAL A 1077 34.90 -20.10 -3.77
C VAL A 1077 35.38 -19.31 -2.54
N ILE A 1078 34.94 -19.69 -1.34
CA ILE A 1078 35.41 -19.11 -0.07
C ILE A 1078 36.90 -19.44 0.16
N ASN A 1079 37.33 -20.69 -0.01
CA ASN A 1079 38.74 -21.07 0.17
C ASN A 1079 39.68 -20.31 -0.80
N GLU A 1080 39.26 -20.09 -2.05
CA GLU A 1080 39.98 -19.29 -3.05
C GLU A 1080 40.06 -17.81 -2.64
N THR A 1081 38.93 -17.20 -2.26
CA THR A 1081 38.84 -15.77 -1.89
C THR A 1081 39.42 -15.42 -0.52
N THR A 1082 39.57 -16.38 0.39
CA THR A 1082 40.12 -16.19 1.75
C THR A 1082 41.54 -16.73 1.94
N ASN A 1083 42.16 -17.26 0.87
CA ASN A 1083 43.46 -17.91 0.88
C ASN A 1083 43.56 -19.02 1.96
N GLY A 1084 42.73 -20.06 1.82
CA GLY A 1084 42.77 -21.26 2.67
C GLY A 1084 41.71 -21.33 3.79
N GLY A 1085 40.61 -20.58 3.65
CA GLY A 1085 39.41 -20.72 4.47
C GLY A 1085 39.28 -19.68 5.59
N ALA A 1086 38.09 -19.60 6.19
CA ALA A 1086 37.75 -18.64 7.24
C ALA A 1086 38.03 -19.18 8.65
N ASP A 1087 38.27 -18.27 9.60
CA ASP A 1087 38.57 -18.62 10.99
C ASP A 1087 37.33 -19.08 11.76
N TYR A 1088 36.17 -18.48 11.45
CA TYR A 1088 34.86 -18.80 12.02
C TYR A 1088 33.83 -18.95 10.89
N CYS A 1089 33.09 -20.06 10.86
CA CYS A 1089 31.99 -20.29 9.92
C CYS A 1089 30.69 -20.52 10.69
N PHE A 1090 29.66 -19.72 10.43
CA PHE A 1090 28.34 -19.82 11.07
C PHE A 1090 27.29 -20.36 10.09
N GLU A 1091 26.55 -21.39 10.50
CA GLU A 1091 25.42 -21.94 9.73
C GLU A 1091 24.10 -21.52 10.39
N CYS A 1092 23.31 -20.69 9.70
CA CYS A 1092 22.14 -19.99 10.24
C CYS A 1092 20.81 -20.34 9.54
N VAL A 1093 20.81 -21.30 8.59
CA VAL A 1093 19.63 -21.73 7.81
C VAL A 1093 19.00 -22.99 8.41
N GLY A 1094 19.83 -23.94 8.87
CA GLY A 1094 19.42 -25.26 9.34
C GLY A 1094 19.39 -26.29 8.24
N LEU A 1095 20.51 -26.46 7.53
CA LEU A 1095 20.67 -27.48 6.49
C LEU A 1095 22.02 -28.20 6.64
N GLY A 1096 22.01 -29.51 6.85
CA GLY A 1096 23.23 -30.31 7.03
C GLY A 1096 24.23 -30.24 5.88
N THR A 1097 23.79 -29.96 4.65
CA THR A 1097 24.66 -29.68 3.51
C THR A 1097 25.38 -28.34 3.62
N LEU A 1098 24.75 -27.31 4.18
CA LEU A 1098 25.42 -26.04 4.48
C LEU A 1098 26.36 -26.17 5.67
N VAL A 1099 26.07 -27.05 6.65
CA VAL A 1099 27.03 -27.41 7.70
C VAL A 1099 28.29 -28.07 7.10
N GLN A 1100 28.13 -28.92 6.08
CA GLN A 1100 29.26 -29.52 5.34
C GLN A 1100 30.07 -28.47 4.56
N GLU A 1101 29.44 -27.56 3.83
CA GLU A 1101 30.13 -26.46 3.14
C GLU A 1101 30.84 -25.51 4.12
N ALA A 1102 30.18 -25.15 5.22
CA ALA A 1102 30.75 -24.33 6.28
C ALA A 1102 31.95 -25.00 6.96
N TYR A 1103 31.90 -26.33 7.15
CA TYR A 1103 33.04 -27.11 7.63
C TYR A 1103 34.15 -27.22 6.58
N ALA A 1104 33.82 -27.34 5.29
CA ALA A 1104 34.79 -27.42 4.20
C ALA A 1104 35.56 -26.10 4.01
N CYS A 1105 34.89 -24.94 4.08
CA CYS A 1105 35.51 -23.61 3.96
C CYS A 1105 36.17 -23.10 5.25
N CYS A 1106 36.02 -23.82 6.37
CA CYS A 1106 36.67 -23.47 7.63
C CYS A 1106 38.19 -23.74 7.55
N ARG A 1107 39.02 -22.86 8.11
CA ARG A 1107 40.49 -22.90 8.03
C ARG A 1107 41.06 -24.11 8.77
N LYS A 1108 41.95 -24.87 8.11
CA LYS A 1108 42.57 -26.08 8.70
C LYS A 1108 43.39 -25.76 9.96
N GLY A 1109 43.43 -26.69 10.91
CA GLY A 1109 44.25 -26.68 12.12
C GLY A 1109 43.78 -25.76 13.26
N ARG A 1110 42.87 -24.81 13.00
CA ARG A 1110 42.36 -23.88 14.05
C ARG A 1110 40.98 -23.27 13.81
N GLY A 1111 40.35 -23.49 12.65
CA GLY A 1111 39.04 -22.93 12.35
C GLY A 1111 37.89 -23.59 13.14
N LYS A 1112 36.83 -22.82 13.42
CA LYS A 1112 35.61 -23.28 14.08
C LYS A 1112 34.39 -23.16 13.17
N THR A 1113 33.57 -24.20 13.11
CA THR A 1113 32.24 -24.20 12.49
C THR A 1113 31.17 -24.26 13.58
N ILE A 1114 30.27 -23.28 13.60
CA ILE A 1114 29.22 -23.11 14.61
C ILE A 1114 27.86 -23.25 13.93
N VAL A 1115 27.09 -24.25 14.35
CA VAL A 1115 25.73 -24.51 13.86
C VAL A 1115 24.73 -23.82 14.78
N LEU A 1116 23.97 -22.89 14.21
CA LEU A 1116 22.88 -22.15 14.86
C LEU A 1116 21.51 -22.54 14.29
N GLY A 1117 21.48 -22.90 13.00
CA GLY A 1117 20.28 -23.40 12.32
C GLY A 1117 19.80 -24.75 12.84
N VAL A 1118 18.49 -24.99 12.72
CA VAL A 1118 17.83 -26.24 13.13
C VAL A 1118 17.27 -26.97 11.90
N ASP A 1119 17.97 -28.01 11.46
CA ASP A 1119 17.50 -28.91 10.40
C ASP A 1119 16.32 -29.77 10.89
N LYS A 1120 15.65 -30.46 9.96
CA LYS A 1120 14.53 -31.37 10.23
C LYS A 1120 14.94 -32.46 11.24
N PRO A 1121 14.04 -32.85 12.16
CA PRO A 1121 14.27 -33.99 13.06
C PRO A 1121 14.67 -35.26 12.30
N GLY A 1122 15.73 -35.92 12.75
CA GLY A 1122 16.28 -37.12 12.10
C GLY A 1122 17.25 -36.86 10.93
N ALA A 1123 17.67 -35.62 10.68
CA ALA A 1123 18.80 -35.35 9.79
C ALA A 1123 20.14 -35.83 10.39
N GLU A 1124 20.99 -36.42 9.55
CA GLU A 1124 22.35 -36.85 9.92
C GLU A 1124 23.41 -35.92 9.31
N LEU A 1125 24.45 -35.60 10.10
CA LEU A 1125 25.60 -34.81 9.65
C LEU A 1125 26.76 -35.73 9.25
N THR A 1126 26.81 -36.09 7.96
CA THR A 1126 27.85 -36.98 7.43
C THR A 1126 29.16 -36.24 7.17
N PHE A 1127 30.27 -36.73 7.73
CA PHE A 1127 31.62 -36.25 7.42
C PHE A 1127 32.55 -37.41 7.07
N LYS A 1128 33.52 -37.18 6.19
CA LYS A 1128 34.58 -38.16 5.90
C LYS A 1128 35.52 -38.25 7.10
N SER A 1129 35.61 -39.44 7.71
CA SER A 1129 36.46 -39.65 8.90
C SER A 1129 37.92 -39.25 8.70
N PHE A 1130 38.45 -39.38 7.48
CA PHE A 1130 39.81 -38.94 7.14
C PHE A 1130 39.95 -37.42 7.27
N ASP A 1131 38.99 -36.65 6.75
CA ASP A 1131 39.01 -35.18 6.79
C ASP A 1131 38.80 -34.67 8.22
N VAL A 1132 37.93 -35.31 9.02
CA VAL A 1132 37.77 -34.95 10.44
C VAL A 1132 39.09 -35.16 11.21
N LEU A 1133 39.75 -36.30 11.01
CA LEU A 1133 41.00 -36.62 11.70
C LEU A 1133 42.18 -35.71 11.29
N HIS A 1134 42.34 -35.41 9.99
CA HIS A 1134 43.53 -34.71 9.47
C HIS A 1134 43.35 -33.20 9.30
N SER A 1135 42.13 -32.65 9.35
CA SER A 1135 41.92 -31.22 9.13
C SER A 1135 42.08 -30.34 10.37
N GLY A 1136 42.02 -30.91 11.59
CA GLY A 1136 42.18 -30.17 12.85
C GLY A 1136 41.16 -29.03 13.04
N LYS A 1137 39.95 -29.18 12.50
CA LYS A 1137 38.85 -28.19 12.59
C LYS A 1137 37.94 -28.53 13.77
N THR A 1138 37.32 -27.50 14.37
CA THR A 1138 36.28 -27.68 15.40
C THR A 1138 34.90 -27.57 14.77
N LEU A 1139 33.97 -28.47 15.12
CA LEU A 1139 32.54 -28.36 14.82
C LEU A 1139 31.75 -28.35 16.13
N MET A 1140 30.77 -27.46 16.24
CA MET A 1140 29.91 -27.35 17.42
C MET A 1140 28.53 -26.77 17.10
N GLY A 1141 27.52 -27.14 17.88
CA GLY A 1141 26.20 -26.49 17.86
C GLY A 1141 26.05 -25.49 19.01
N SER A 1142 25.25 -24.44 18.81
CA SER A 1142 24.97 -23.40 19.82
C SER A 1142 23.47 -23.09 19.86
N LEU A 1143 22.73 -23.79 20.73
CA LEU A 1143 21.30 -23.57 20.92
C LEU A 1143 21.06 -22.27 21.69
N PHE A 1144 20.13 -21.43 21.21
CA PHE A 1144 19.78 -20.13 21.81
C PHE A 1144 21.03 -19.23 22.04
N GLY A 1145 21.93 -19.19 21.06
CA GLY A 1145 23.17 -18.41 21.12
C GLY A 1145 24.15 -18.79 22.24
N SER A 1146 23.96 -19.96 22.90
CA SER A 1146 24.62 -20.32 24.16
C SER A 1146 24.29 -19.38 25.34
N LEU A 1147 23.24 -18.56 25.25
CA LEU A 1147 22.74 -17.71 26.34
C LEU A 1147 21.89 -18.49 27.34
N LYS A 1148 21.92 -18.07 28.61
CA LYS A 1148 20.97 -18.52 29.64
C LYS A 1148 19.70 -17.65 29.66
N PRO A 1149 18.51 -18.25 29.49
CA PRO A 1149 17.22 -17.57 29.50
C PRO A 1149 16.97 -16.58 30.65
N LYS A 1150 17.51 -16.81 31.86
CA LYS A 1150 17.24 -15.93 33.02
C LYS A 1150 18.38 -15.08 33.51
N SER A 1151 19.64 -15.56 33.44
CA SER A 1151 20.80 -14.77 33.88
C SER A 1151 21.42 -13.93 32.77
N ASP A 1152 21.34 -14.38 31.51
CA ASP A 1152 22.08 -13.80 30.39
C ASP A 1152 21.15 -13.13 29.38
N ILE A 1153 20.08 -12.48 29.86
CA ILE A 1153 19.33 -11.47 29.09
C ILE A 1153 19.52 -10.07 29.74
N PRO A 1154 20.74 -9.50 29.71
CA PRO A 1154 20.95 -8.06 29.79
C PRO A 1154 20.84 -7.40 28.41
N LEU A 1155 20.62 -8.17 27.33
CA LEU A 1155 20.40 -7.69 25.95
C LEU A 1155 19.35 -6.56 25.87
N VAL A 1156 18.27 -6.68 26.66
CA VAL A 1156 17.27 -5.61 26.86
C VAL A 1156 17.93 -4.27 27.24
N LYS A 1157 18.86 -4.28 28.19
CA LYS A 1157 19.58 -3.07 28.59
C LYS A 1157 20.55 -2.62 27.50
N ARG A 1158 21.28 -3.53 26.85
CA ARG A 1158 22.21 -3.19 25.76
C ARG A 1158 21.50 -2.54 24.56
N TYR A 1159 20.26 -2.96 24.27
CA TYR A 1159 19.39 -2.27 23.30
C TYR A 1159 18.97 -0.87 23.76
N LEU A 1160 18.52 -0.72 25.02
CA LEU A 1160 18.17 0.59 25.59
C LEU A 1160 19.37 1.56 25.65
N ASP A 1161 20.57 1.04 25.94
CA ASP A 1161 21.86 1.74 25.90
C ASP A 1161 22.36 1.99 24.44
N LYS A 1162 21.61 1.54 23.42
CA LYS A 1162 21.90 1.65 21.98
C LYS A 1162 23.19 0.97 21.49
N GLU A 1163 23.66 -0.05 22.22
CA GLU A 1163 24.73 -0.93 21.72
C GLU A 1163 24.26 -1.86 20.59
N LEU A 1164 22.95 -2.12 20.48
CA LEU A 1164 22.35 -3.08 19.55
C LEU A 1164 21.45 -2.40 18.52
N GLN A 1165 21.69 -2.61 17.22
CA GLN A 1165 20.93 -2.02 16.11
C GLN A 1165 19.60 -2.78 15.82
N LEU A 1166 18.83 -3.12 16.85
CA LEU A 1166 17.61 -3.94 16.71
C LEU A 1166 16.45 -3.23 16.01
N ASP A 1167 16.55 -1.90 15.81
CA ASP A 1167 15.53 -1.15 15.09
C ASP A 1167 15.64 -1.25 13.56
N ASN A 1168 16.78 -1.74 13.06
CA ASN A 1168 17.02 -2.01 11.63
C ASN A 1168 16.85 -3.52 11.28
N LEU A 1169 16.37 -4.33 12.24
CA LEU A 1169 16.18 -5.79 12.19
C LEU A 1169 14.70 -6.19 12.01
#